data_AF-A0A150N1Z5-F1
#
_entry.id   AF-A0A150N1Z5-F1
#
_cell.length_a   1.000
_cell.length_b   1.000
_cell.length_c   1.000
_cell.angle_alpha   90.00
_cell.angle_beta   90.00
_cell.angle_gamma   90.00
#
_symmetry.space_group_name_H-M   'P 1'
#
loop_
_entity.id
_entity.type
_entity.pdbx_description
1 polymer ?
#
loop_
_entity_poly.entity_id
_entity_poly.type
_entity_poly.pdbx_seq_one_letter_code
_entity_poly.pdbx_strand_id
1 'polypeptide(L)'
;MAYFLFRTQIISKSNRSAVACAAYRSGEALYSERDGLTKKYGHRDIPPETYILAPKHAPEWVYNRERLWNEVEKVEKQHNAQLAREIIVALPTQLTNEEQTQLLLDFCKENFADEGMVADIAIHRDKKHNPHAHIMLTMRPFNEDGTWGKKRKKVNGKSVHLTNWNDKETLLKWRKNFADRINEKFKEKGINDRVSHESYEKQGIDKVPQIRLSREAYQYEQRMKREAEKKGKPYEPVTYYGKLNQEIQRINQELKALKQQEKVVSISEYQEEKSLNETIESIRKNASLNDVEKASLLLVAKRAKSYVDFAVARRVYHDLAEGNWKKKIDSQQLKLRALKNVINKAYHVYQQEPKQVIQYGFYPGKFNEQLKEKIAQLKEMEKSFENELTKYEAVLKKAELALEVQKRLTEEEFRVLYPHAGADFRIEEKYHAVQYFKDTGSVLPESEIPAYAAKKEQETHRMPTFAEQTRNMYQSLFVLNRTIQKQSKERMEALKVRDFEQAFEASRKIEQCMLRKEKMSKELEENKAVLQAILSEHYGRDVSITNTAALLRLHELVERGESSKDFEADLRRIHVSEQQKLERMPKPETEVQIMEYQYRQHVADGLLEAIEEAQRANDRKKYEKDPTKKRQRRRYRGQEFER
;
A
#
# COMPACT_ATOMS: atom_id res chain seq x y z
N MET A 1 23.62 -24.11 -15.82
CA MET A 1 23.59 -22.90 -14.97
C MET A 1 22.74 -23.24 -13.77
N ALA A 2 23.35 -23.28 -12.59
CA ALA A 2 22.69 -23.69 -11.36
C ALA A 2 21.86 -22.55 -10.76
N TYR A 3 20.93 -22.89 -9.87
CA TYR A 3 20.04 -21.93 -9.23
C TYR A 3 20.76 -21.12 -8.15
N PHE A 4 20.63 -19.79 -8.19
CA PHE A 4 21.13 -18.88 -7.16
C PHE A 4 19.96 -18.20 -6.45
N LEU A 5 19.91 -18.31 -5.12
CA LEU A 5 19.00 -17.54 -4.28
C LEU A 5 19.80 -16.96 -3.11
N PHE A 6 19.66 -15.65 -2.93
CA PHE A 6 20.12 -14.93 -1.76
C PHE A 6 19.11 -13.84 -1.44
N ARG A 7 18.29 -14.02 -0.41
CA ARG A 7 17.24 -13.08 -0.03
C ARG A 7 17.49 -12.56 1.37
N THR A 8 17.57 -11.25 1.53
CA THR A 8 17.64 -10.59 2.84
C THR A 8 16.27 -10.05 3.23
N GLN A 9 15.90 -10.11 4.51
CA GLN A 9 14.75 -9.43 5.08
C GLN A 9 15.01 -8.99 6.52
N ILE A 10 14.27 -7.99 7.00
CA ILE A 10 14.34 -7.54 8.39
C ILE A 10 13.17 -8.11 9.20
N ILE A 11 13.48 -8.69 10.34
CA ILE A 11 12.52 -9.10 11.36
C ILE A 11 12.28 -7.89 12.27
N SER A 12 11.09 -7.29 12.16
CA SER A 12 10.68 -6.10 12.92
C SER A 12 9.82 -6.49 14.12
N LYS A 13 10.05 -5.84 15.26
CA LYS A 13 9.26 -6.01 16.48
C LYS A 13 7.78 -5.66 16.28
N SER A 14 7.47 -4.79 15.31
CA SER A 14 6.10 -4.33 15.02
C SER A 14 5.18 -5.43 14.50
N ASN A 15 5.71 -6.49 13.90
CA ASN A 15 4.92 -7.56 13.29
C ASN A 15 5.41 -8.98 13.56
N ARG A 16 6.62 -9.16 14.12
CA ARG A 16 7.23 -10.47 14.34
C ARG A 16 7.94 -10.54 15.70
N SER A 17 8.10 -11.77 16.20
CA SER A 17 8.98 -12.11 17.31
C SER A 17 10.22 -12.82 16.76
N ALA A 18 11.39 -12.47 17.27
CA ALA A 18 12.64 -13.14 16.95
C ALA A 18 12.67 -14.56 17.53
N VAL A 19 12.19 -14.75 18.76
CA VAL A 19 12.07 -16.08 19.40
C VAL A 19 11.17 -17.01 18.58
N ALA A 20 9.99 -16.51 18.18
CA ALA A 20 9.07 -17.26 17.30
C ALA A 20 9.71 -17.62 15.96
N CYS A 21 10.50 -16.69 15.40
CA CYS A 21 11.22 -16.93 14.15
C CYS A 21 12.30 -18.01 14.31
N ALA A 22 13.10 -17.95 15.37
CA ALA A 22 14.16 -18.91 15.64
C ALA A 22 13.62 -20.31 15.91
N ALA A 23 12.54 -20.43 16.71
CA ALA A 23 11.84 -21.69 16.96
C ALA A 23 11.30 -22.31 15.68
N TYR A 24 10.64 -21.50 14.84
CA TYR A 24 10.11 -21.98 13.57
C TYR A 24 11.20 -22.55 12.65
N ARG A 25 12.40 -21.94 12.62
CA ARG A 25 13.49 -22.31 11.70
C ARG A 25 14.32 -23.48 12.21
N SER A 26 14.65 -23.49 13.49
CA SER A 26 15.42 -24.57 14.12
C SER A 26 14.59 -25.83 14.32
N GLY A 27 13.27 -25.69 14.49
CA GLY A 27 12.40 -26.79 14.92
C GLY A 27 12.40 -26.98 16.45
N GLU A 28 13.13 -26.16 17.19
CA GLU A 28 13.18 -26.20 18.66
C GLU A 28 11.95 -25.52 19.28
N ALA A 29 11.57 -25.98 20.47
CA ALA A 29 10.59 -25.28 21.30
C ALA A 29 11.31 -24.21 22.13
N LEU A 30 10.99 -22.93 21.90
CA LEU A 30 11.65 -21.81 22.58
C LEU A 30 10.61 -20.96 23.34
N TYR A 31 10.88 -20.66 24.60
CA TYR A 31 10.07 -19.75 25.43
C TYR A 31 10.33 -18.29 25.07
N SER A 32 9.26 -17.53 24.85
CA SER A 32 9.31 -16.09 24.57
C SER A 32 8.90 -15.31 25.82
N GLU A 33 9.86 -14.61 26.42
CA GLU A 33 9.62 -13.75 27.58
C GLU A 33 8.72 -12.54 27.25
N ARG A 34 8.67 -12.14 25.97
CA ARG A 34 7.88 -10.98 25.52
C ARG A 34 6.38 -11.19 25.69
N ASP A 35 5.90 -12.39 25.39
CA ASP A 35 4.47 -12.72 25.42
C ASP A 35 4.14 -13.88 26.35
N GLY A 36 5.14 -14.44 27.05
CA GLY A 36 4.97 -15.51 28.02
C GLY A 36 4.62 -16.86 27.39
N LEU A 37 4.87 -17.05 26.09
CA LEU A 37 4.43 -18.25 25.35
C LEU A 37 5.62 -19.06 24.82
N THR A 38 5.54 -20.38 24.96
CA THR A 38 6.44 -21.32 24.28
C THR A 38 6.09 -21.43 22.79
N LYS A 39 7.04 -21.12 21.93
CA LYS A 39 6.93 -21.19 20.47
C LYS A 39 7.33 -22.59 20.01
N LYS A 40 6.36 -23.40 19.59
CA LYS A 40 6.56 -24.77 19.11
C LYS A 40 5.77 -24.98 17.82
N TYR A 41 6.43 -25.44 16.76
CA TYR A 41 5.87 -25.50 15.40
C TYR A 41 5.87 -26.91 14.82
N GLY A 42 5.09 -27.82 15.43
CA GLY A 42 4.80 -29.15 14.90
C GLY A 42 6.01 -30.06 14.67
N HIS A 43 5.74 -31.32 14.30
CA HIS A 43 6.78 -32.27 13.91
C HIS A 43 7.21 -32.02 12.45
N ARG A 44 8.49 -32.23 12.14
CA ARG A 44 9.03 -32.24 10.78
C ARG A 44 9.64 -33.61 10.50
N ASP A 45 9.31 -34.20 9.35
CA ASP A 45 9.82 -35.52 8.97
C ASP A 45 11.36 -35.51 8.81
N ILE A 46 11.89 -34.39 8.32
CA ILE A 46 13.33 -34.14 8.24
C ILE A 46 13.65 -32.93 9.12
N PRO A 47 14.31 -33.14 10.28
CA PRO A 47 14.66 -32.04 11.18
C PRO A 47 15.73 -31.13 10.53
N PRO A 48 15.68 -29.81 10.79
CA PRO A 48 16.73 -28.90 10.37
C PRO A 48 18.06 -29.22 11.04
N GLU A 49 19.15 -29.04 10.31
CA GLU A 49 20.51 -29.04 10.85
C GLU A 49 20.83 -27.60 11.31
N THR A 50 21.24 -27.39 12.56
CA THR A 50 21.36 -26.04 13.13
C THR A 50 22.72 -25.74 13.74
N TYR A 51 23.13 -24.47 13.65
CA TYR A 51 24.41 -23.98 14.14
C TYR A 51 24.25 -22.54 14.66
N ILE A 52 25.05 -22.14 15.65
CA ILE A 52 25.22 -20.74 16.02
C ILE A 52 26.70 -20.40 15.88
N LEU A 53 27.02 -19.42 15.05
CA LEU A 53 28.36 -18.85 14.94
C LEU A 53 28.36 -17.47 15.58
N ALA A 54 29.38 -17.18 16.37
CA ALA A 54 29.48 -15.91 17.09
C ALA A 54 30.90 -15.33 17.00
N PRO A 55 31.05 -14.00 17.14
CA PRO A 55 32.36 -13.36 17.27
C PRO A 55 33.13 -13.93 18.46
N LYS A 56 34.47 -13.95 18.39
CA LYS A 56 35.32 -14.54 19.45
C LYS A 56 35.09 -13.95 20.84
N HIS A 57 34.72 -12.67 20.92
CA HIS A 57 34.46 -11.93 22.17
C HIS A 57 32.98 -11.93 22.58
N ALA A 58 32.12 -12.64 21.84
CA ALA A 58 30.73 -12.79 22.24
C ALA A 58 30.63 -13.66 23.51
N PRO A 59 29.71 -13.35 24.41
CA PRO A 59 29.59 -14.11 25.65
C PRO A 59 29.01 -15.50 25.39
N GLU A 60 29.47 -16.50 26.14
CA GLU A 60 29.13 -17.93 25.92
C GLU A 60 27.63 -18.22 25.82
N TRP A 61 26.80 -17.43 26.50
CA TRP A 61 25.35 -17.62 26.49
C TRP A 61 24.70 -17.43 25.12
N VAL A 62 25.37 -16.83 24.14
CA VAL A 62 24.83 -16.64 22.78
C VAL A 62 24.57 -17.97 22.07
N TYR A 63 25.24 -19.05 22.46
CA TYR A 63 25.03 -20.40 21.92
C TYR A 63 23.74 -21.05 22.47
N ASN A 64 23.10 -20.47 23.49
CA ASN A 64 21.74 -20.81 23.87
C ASN A 64 20.76 -19.97 23.04
N ARG A 65 20.11 -20.61 22.06
CA ARG A 65 19.19 -19.96 21.11
C ARG A 65 18.02 -19.24 21.77
N GLU A 66 17.40 -19.85 22.77
CA GLU A 66 16.29 -19.26 23.52
C GLU A 66 16.74 -17.97 24.21
N ARG A 67 17.85 -18.03 24.94
CA ARG A 67 18.42 -16.87 25.62
C ARG A 67 18.85 -15.79 24.62
N LEU A 68 19.53 -16.15 23.54
CA LEU A 68 19.98 -15.22 22.50
C LEU A 68 18.85 -14.33 21.99
N TRP A 69 17.76 -14.95 21.52
CA TRP A 69 16.68 -14.20 20.90
C TRP A 69 15.79 -13.46 21.90
N ASN A 70 15.69 -13.93 23.15
CA ASN A 70 15.08 -13.15 24.23
C ASN A 70 15.91 -11.91 24.57
N GLU A 71 17.24 -12.02 24.69
CA GLU A 71 18.12 -10.87 24.95
C GLU A 71 18.07 -9.83 23.82
N VAL A 72 17.96 -10.27 22.56
CA VAL A 72 17.72 -9.38 21.42
C VAL A 72 16.38 -8.65 21.55
N GLU A 73 15.28 -9.33 21.90
CA GLU A 73 13.97 -8.69 22.06
C GLU A 73 13.92 -7.72 23.26
N LYS A 74 14.71 -7.97 24.32
CA LYS A 74 14.88 -7.10 25.50
C LYS A 74 15.66 -5.83 25.19
N VAL A 75 16.83 -5.95 24.56
CA VAL A 75 17.69 -4.79 24.27
C VAL A 75 17.07 -3.83 23.24
N GLU A 76 16.19 -4.35 22.38
CA GLU A 76 15.46 -3.59 21.37
C GLU A 76 14.12 -3.02 21.90
N LYS A 77 14.20 -1.84 22.51
CA LYS A 77 13.07 -1.24 23.24
C LYS A 77 11.96 -0.62 22.38
N GLN A 78 12.25 -0.15 21.16
CA GLN A 78 11.24 0.53 20.33
C GLN A 78 10.21 -0.46 19.75
N HIS A 79 8.94 -0.07 19.68
CA HIS A 79 7.84 -0.92 19.17
C HIS A 79 8.07 -1.39 17.71
N ASN A 80 8.79 -0.60 16.91
CA ASN A 80 9.17 -0.89 15.54
C ASN A 80 10.67 -1.21 15.38
N ALA A 81 11.34 -1.64 16.45
CA ALA A 81 12.75 -1.97 16.40
C ALA A 81 13.03 -3.14 15.46
N GLN A 82 14.14 -3.06 14.74
CA GLN A 82 14.67 -4.17 13.94
C GLN A 82 15.37 -5.14 14.88
N LEU A 83 14.80 -6.34 15.04
CA LEU A 83 15.27 -7.38 15.95
C LEU A 83 16.43 -8.17 15.33
N ALA A 84 16.23 -8.63 14.10
CA ALA A 84 17.19 -9.46 13.38
C ALA A 84 17.16 -9.15 11.89
N ARG A 85 18.27 -9.44 11.21
CA ARG A 85 18.31 -9.60 9.76
C ARG A 85 18.25 -11.08 9.46
N GLU A 86 17.44 -11.47 8.49
CA GLU A 86 17.42 -12.85 8.01
C GLU A 86 17.92 -12.90 6.59
N ILE A 87 18.83 -13.83 6.33
CA ILE A 87 19.31 -14.19 5.00
C ILE A 87 18.82 -15.62 4.69
N ILE A 88 18.20 -15.78 3.53
CA ILE A 88 17.76 -17.08 3.01
C ILE A 88 18.57 -17.38 1.76
N VAL A 89 19.27 -18.51 1.76
CA VAL A 89 20.08 -18.96 0.63
C VAL A 89 19.62 -20.32 0.12
N ALA A 90 19.72 -20.54 -1.19
CA ALA A 90 19.62 -21.89 -1.75
C ALA A 90 21.00 -22.57 -1.69
N LEU A 91 21.00 -23.85 -1.35
CA LEU A 91 22.21 -24.67 -1.36
C LEU A 91 22.29 -25.46 -2.67
N PRO A 92 23.47 -25.62 -3.28
CA PRO A 92 23.58 -26.30 -4.56
C PRO A 92 23.34 -27.81 -4.42
N THR A 93 22.35 -28.35 -5.14
CA THR A 93 22.00 -29.78 -5.13
C THR A 93 23.09 -30.69 -5.70
N GLN A 94 24.07 -30.12 -6.41
CA GLN A 94 25.23 -30.82 -6.95
C GLN A 94 26.29 -31.15 -5.88
N LEU A 95 26.20 -30.55 -4.69
CA LEU A 95 27.10 -30.79 -3.56
C LEU A 95 26.47 -31.77 -2.57
N THR A 96 27.30 -32.53 -1.83
CA THR A 96 26.80 -33.41 -0.76
C THR A 96 26.27 -32.59 0.42
N ASN A 97 25.58 -33.24 1.36
CA ASN A 97 25.04 -32.54 2.52
C ASN A 97 26.15 -31.87 3.33
N GLU A 98 27.24 -32.60 3.58
CA GLU A 98 28.41 -32.18 4.34
C GLU A 98 29.10 -30.98 3.67
N GLU A 99 29.25 -31.03 2.35
CA GLU A 99 29.85 -29.95 1.56
C GLU A 99 29.00 -28.68 1.56
N GLN A 100 27.67 -28.83 1.46
CA GLN A 100 26.76 -27.71 1.57
C GLN A 100 26.82 -27.07 2.96
N THR A 101 26.89 -27.88 4.02
CA THR A 101 27.04 -27.40 5.39
C THR A 101 28.37 -26.66 5.54
N GLN A 102 29.49 -27.26 5.13
CA GLN A 102 30.80 -26.64 5.24
C GLN A 102 30.89 -25.33 4.47
N LEU A 103 30.45 -25.30 3.20
CA LEU A 103 30.39 -24.08 2.39
C LEU A 103 29.60 -22.98 3.10
N LEU A 104 28.45 -23.32 3.69
CA LEU A 104 27.59 -22.36 4.37
C LEU A 104 28.23 -21.84 5.66
N LEU A 105 28.83 -22.71 6.47
CA LEU A 105 29.48 -22.33 7.71
C LEU A 105 30.70 -21.45 7.45
N ASP A 106 31.53 -21.78 6.46
CA ASP A 106 32.67 -20.95 6.07
C ASP A 106 32.23 -19.57 5.58
N PHE A 107 31.19 -19.53 4.74
CA PHE A 107 30.59 -18.28 4.29
C PHE A 107 30.06 -17.45 5.47
N CYS A 108 29.30 -18.06 6.38
CA CYS A 108 28.70 -17.35 7.52
C CYS A 108 29.75 -16.89 8.53
N LYS A 109 30.80 -17.69 8.74
CA LYS A 109 31.91 -17.33 9.62
C LYS A 109 32.61 -16.07 9.10
N GLU A 110 33.09 -16.12 7.85
CA GLU A 110 33.85 -15.02 7.24
C GLU A 110 33.01 -13.74 7.12
N ASN A 111 31.76 -13.85 6.66
CA ASN A 111 30.98 -12.68 6.27
C ASN A 111 30.12 -12.11 7.41
N PHE A 112 29.90 -12.87 8.48
CA PHE A 112 29.03 -12.46 9.58
C PHE A 112 29.70 -12.55 10.96
N ALA A 113 30.18 -13.74 11.36
CA ALA A 113 30.71 -13.93 12.71
C ALA A 113 32.02 -13.16 12.94
N ASP A 114 32.96 -13.24 11.99
CA ASP A 114 34.23 -12.50 12.04
C ASP A 114 33.99 -10.97 11.89
N GLU A 115 32.87 -10.56 11.29
CA GLU A 115 32.43 -9.16 11.14
C GLU A 115 31.59 -8.64 12.32
N GLY A 116 31.44 -9.43 13.39
CA GLY A 116 30.85 -8.99 14.66
C GLY A 116 29.38 -9.34 14.89
N MET A 117 28.72 -10.08 13.99
CA MET A 117 27.33 -10.54 14.14
C MET A 117 27.26 -11.95 14.73
N VAL A 118 26.25 -12.26 15.53
CA VAL A 118 25.91 -13.66 15.82
C VAL A 118 25.00 -14.18 14.71
N ALA A 119 25.34 -15.33 14.13
CA ALA A 119 24.61 -15.99 13.06
C ALA A 119 23.98 -17.31 13.57
N ASP A 120 22.66 -17.33 13.70
CA ASP A 120 21.86 -18.52 13.98
C ASP A 120 21.38 -19.14 12.66
N ILE A 121 21.88 -20.32 12.36
CA ILE A 121 21.78 -20.98 11.06
C ILE A 121 20.89 -22.22 11.21
N ALA A 122 19.94 -22.38 10.28
CA ALA A 122 19.14 -23.58 10.15
C ALA A 122 19.08 -24.02 8.67
N ILE A 123 19.62 -25.20 8.37
CA ILE A 123 19.64 -25.81 7.04
C ILE A 123 18.43 -26.75 6.91
N HIS A 124 17.61 -26.53 5.89
CA HIS A 124 16.38 -27.27 5.62
C HIS A 124 16.58 -28.13 4.37
N ARG A 125 16.37 -29.44 4.52
CA ARG A 125 16.50 -30.47 3.46
C ARG A 125 15.24 -31.33 3.33
N ASP A 126 14.10 -30.83 3.82
CA ASP A 126 12.78 -31.46 3.73
C ASP A 126 12.34 -31.71 2.27
N LYS A 127 12.93 -31.00 1.31
CA LYS A 127 12.73 -31.20 -0.13
C LYS A 127 14.05 -31.42 -0.84
N LYS A 128 14.24 -32.61 -1.40
CA LYS A 128 15.47 -33.02 -2.12
C LYS A 128 15.93 -32.02 -3.20
N HIS A 129 15.00 -31.40 -3.91
CA HIS A 129 15.29 -30.47 -5.01
C HIS A 129 15.44 -28.99 -4.55
N ASN A 130 15.28 -28.71 -3.26
CA ASN A 130 15.34 -27.34 -2.72
C ASN A 130 15.97 -27.31 -1.32
N PRO A 131 17.23 -27.78 -1.15
CA PRO A 131 17.96 -27.54 0.07
C PRO A 131 18.22 -26.03 0.19
N HIS A 132 17.93 -25.48 1.36
CA HIS A 132 18.07 -24.04 1.62
C HIS A 132 18.42 -23.81 3.08
N ALA A 133 18.97 -22.64 3.38
CA ALA A 133 19.29 -22.27 4.74
C ALA A 133 18.68 -20.93 5.12
N HIS A 134 18.24 -20.84 6.37
CA HIS A 134 17.88 -19.62 7.06
C HIS A 134 19.02 -19.20 7.98
N ILE A 135 19.46 -17.95 7.86
CA ILE A 135 20.55 -17.37 8.67
C ILE A 135 19.97 -16.13 9.35
N MET A 136 19.74 -16.19 10.66
CA MET A 136 19.31 -15.05 11.46
C MET A 136 20.52 -14.37 12.10
N LEU A 137 20.69 -13.09 11.80
CA LEU A 137 21.82 -12.25 12.20
C LEU A 137 21.39 -11.21 13.23
N THR A 138 22.20 -11.02 14.28
CA THR A 138 21.99 -9.93 15.24
C THR A 138 22.20 -8.56 14.56
N MET A 139 21.40 -7.58 14.99
CA MET A 139 21.50 -6.20 14.47
C MET A 139 22.46 -5.31 15.29
N ARG A 140 23.04 -5.86 16.36
CA ARG A 140 23.99 -5.22 17.26
C ARG A 140 25.27 -6.05 17.37
N PRO A 141 26.45 -5.39 17.40
CA PRO A 141 27.68 -6.04 17.81
C PRO A 141 27.71 -6.21 19.33
N PHE A 142 28.62 -7.07 19.80
CA PHE A 142 29.09 -7.05 21.18
C PHE A 142 30.31 -6.13 21.32
N ASN A 143 30.44 -5.45 22.45
CA ASN A 143 31.69 -4.80 22.87
C ASN A 143 32.68 -5.87 23.37
N GLU A 144 33.96 -5.53 23.53
CA GLU A 144 35.00 -6.46 23.98
C GLU A 144 34.72 -7.12 25.33
N ASP A 145 33.95 -6.47 26.21
CA ASP A 145 33.52 -6.99 27.50
C ASP A 145 32.31 -7.95 27.44
N GLY A 146 31.83 -8.27 26.23
CA GLY A 146 30.69 -9.14 25.99
C GLY A 146 29.32 -8.47 26.19
N THR A 147 29.27 -7.17 26.45
CA THR A 147 28.00 -6.41 26.54
C THR A 147 27.50 -5.96 25.16
N TRP A 148 26.20 -5.67 25.03
CA TRP A 148 25.63 -5.19 23.77
C TRP A 148 26.17 -3.82 23.35
N GLY A 149 26.69 -3.74 22.13
CA GLY A 149 27.10 -2.50 21.49
C GLY A 149 25.93 -1.65 20.97
N LYS A 150 26.24 -0.38 20.65
CA LYS A 150 25.27 0.55 20.05
C LYS A 150 25.17 0.32 18.54
N LYS A 151 23.95 0.39 17.99
CA LYS A 151 23.72 0.34 16.52
C LYS A 151 24.10 1.64 15.81
N ARG A 152 23.93 2.77 16.51
CA ARG A 152 24.05 4.12 15.95
C ARG A 152 24.66 5.07 16.99
N LYS A 153 25.36 6.09 16.51
CA LYS A 153 25.79 7.25 17.30
C LYS A 153 25.31 8.55 16.64
N LYS A 154 25.14 9.62 17.42
CA LYS A 154 24.90 10.96 16.87
C LYS A 154 26.25 11.59 16.55
N VAL A 155 26.45 12.00 15.29
CA VAL A 155 27.60 12.79 14.82
C VAL A 155 27.02 14.03 14.15
N ASN A 156 27.36 15.22 14.65
CA ASN A 156 26.84 16.51 14.15
C ASN A 156 25.31 16.54 14.03
N GLY A 157 24.61 16.05 15.06
CA GLY A 157 23.14 15.99 15.11
C GLY A 157 22.50 14.90 14.24
N LYS A 158 23.25 14.21 13.37
CA LYS A 158 22.75 13.13 12.51
C LYS A 158 23.04 11.76 13.13
N SER A 159 22.07 10.84 13.04
CA SER A 159 22.24 9.46 13.50
C SER A 159 22.97 8.63 12.44
N VAL A 160 24.20 8.21 12.73
CA VAL A 160 25.05 7.41 11.83
C VAL A 160 25.14 5.99 12.35
N HIS A 161 25.12 4.99 11.46
CA HIS A 161 25.34 3.59 11.84
C HIS A 161 26.78 3.36 12.28
N LEU A 162 26.97 2.55 13.31
CA LEU A 162 28.30 2.21 13.81
C LEU A 162 28.94 1.03 13.07
N THR A 163 28.15 0.33 12.26
CA THR A 163 28.58 -0.77 11.39
C THR A 163 28.06 -0.54 9.98
N ASN A 164 28.72 -1.14 8.99
CA ASN A 164 28.34 -1.09 7.57
C ASN A 164 27.33 -2.21 7.18
N TRP A 165 26.81 -2.95 8.16
CA TRP A 165 25.97 -4.15 7.91
C TRP A 165 24.64 -3.85 7.19
N ASN A 166 24.24 -2.58 7.14
CA ASN A 166 23.01 -2.14 6.48
C ASN A 166 23.27 -1.47 5.11
N ASP A 167 24.52 -1.35 4.69
CA ASP A 167 24.87 -0.66 3.46
C ASP A 167 24.60 -1.55 2.23
N LYS A 168 24.23 -0.92 1.12
CA LYS A 168 23.94 -1.61 -0.14
C LYS A 168 25.17 -2.37 -0.65
N GLU A 169 26.35 -1.79 -0.52
CA GLU A 169 27.62 -2.38 -0.94
C GLU A 169 27.94 -3.65 -0.16
N THR A 170 27.72 -3.65 1.16
CA THR A 170 27.90 -4.82 2.02
C THR A 170 26.99 -5.98 1.58
N LEU A 171 25.71 -5.69 1.26
CA LEU A 171 24.80 -6.71 0.74
C LEU A 171 25.28 -7.28 -0.61
N LEU A 172 25.78 -6.44 -1.51
CA LEU A 172 26.33 -6.89 -2.79
C LEU A 172 27.58 -7.75 -2.59
N LYS A 173 28.47 -7.38 -1.65
CA LYS A 173 29.63 -8.18 -1.26
C LYS A 173 29.22 -9.57 -0.77
N TRP A 174 28.25 -9.66 0.14
CA TRP A 174 27.76 -10.96 0.63
C TRP A 174 27.19 -11.83 -0.49
N ARG A 175 26.38 -11.24 -1.37
CA ARG A 175 25.80 -11.98 -2.52
C ARG A 175 26.88 -12.49 -3.47
N LYS A 176 27.87 -11.63 -3.78
CA LYS A 176 29.01 -11.98 -4.64
C LYS A 176 29.84 -13.10 -4.01
N ASN A 177 30.26 -12.94 -2.75
CA ASN A 177 31.08 -13.93 -2.05
C ASN A 177 30.38 -15.30 -1.96
N PHE A 178 29.07 -15.33 -1.69
CA PHE A 178 28.32 -16.58 -1.71
C PHE A 178 28.30 -17.25 -3.10
N ALA A 179 28.11 -16.49 -4.17
CA ALA A 179 28.17 -17.01 -5.54
C ALA A 179 29.58 -17.52 -5.90
N ASP A 180 30.61 -16.77 -5.53
CA ASP A 180 32.01 -17.11 -5.79
C ASP A 180 32.38 -18.42 -5.08
N ARG A 181 32.05 -18.57 -3.79
CA ARG A 181 32.29 -19.81 -3.03
C ARG A 181 31.59 -21.03 -3.63
N ILE A 182 30.36 -20.88 -4.13
CA ILE A 182 29.67 -21.96 -4.85
C ILE A 182 30.44 -22.31 -6.13
N ASN A 183 30.84 -21.30 -6.91
CA ASN A 183 31.57 -21.52 -8.16
C ASN A 183 32.97 -22.13 -7.94
N GLU A 184 33.65 -21.76 -6.86
CA GLU A 184 34.91 -22.37 -6.41
C GLU A 184 34.71 -23.85 -6.10
N LYS A 185 33.70 -24.21 -5.29
CA LYS A 185 33.37 -25.62 -5.02
C LYS A 185 32.99 -26.38 -6.28
N PHE A 186 32.23 -25.78 -7.19
CA PHE A 186 31.95 -26.41 -8.49
C PHE A 186 33.22 -26.66 -9.28
N LYS A 187 34.15 -25.70 -9.31
CA LYS A 187 35.44 -25.85 -9.99
C LYS A 187 36.29 -26.95 -9.36
N GLU A 188 36.40 -26.99 -8.03
CA GLU A 188 37.14 -28.02 -7.28
C GLU A 188 36.62 -29.44 -7.60
N LYS A 189 35.31 -29.61 -7.75
CA LYS A 189 34.68 -30.90 -8.04
C LYS A 189 34.54 -31.21 -9.54
N GLY A 190 35.06 -30.37 -10.43
CA GLY A 190 34.92 -30.55 -11.87
C GLY A 190 33.46 -30.46 -12.37
N ILE A 191 32.58 -29.78 -11.63
CA ILE A 191 31.18 -29.58 -11.99
C ILE A 191 31.08 -28.43 -13.01
N ASN A 192 30.56 -28.73 -14.21
CA ASN A 192 30.34 -27.75 -15.29
C ASN A 192 29.04 -26.95 -15.10
N ASP A 193 28.81 -26.45 -13.89
CA ASP A 193 27.76 -25.50 -13.56
C ASP A 193 28.36 -24.21 -13.01
N ARG A 194 27.58 -23.13 -13.11
CA ARG A 194 27.91 -21.83 -12.56
C ARG A 194 26.65 -21.17 -11.98
N VAL A 195 26.85 -20.37 -10.95
CA VAL A 195 25.87 -19.44 -10.38
C VAL A 195 26.35 -18.01 -10.55
N SER A 196 25.43 -17.06 -10.63
CA SER A 196 25.75 -15.64 -10.57
C SER A 196 24.79 -14.92 -9.64
N HIS A 197 25.31 -13.92 -8.95
CA HIS A 197 24.54 -13.05 -8.07
C HIS A 197 23.83 -11.91 -8.81
N GLU A 198 24.17 -11.72 -10.09
CA GLU A 198 23.69 -10.65 -10.97
C GLU A 198 22.38 -11.02 -11.67
N SER A 199 21.67 -10.02 -12.22
CA SER A 199 20.50 -10.26 -13.08
C SER A 199 20.92 -10.89 -14.41
N TYR A 200 19.96 -11.49 -15.14
CA TYR A 200 20.24 -12.00 -16.49
C TYR A 200 20.71 -10.89 -17.44
N GLU A 201 20.09 -9.71 -17.36
CA GLU A 201 20.49 -8.50 -18.10
C GLU A 201 21.98 -8.16 -17.90
N LYS A 202 22.46 -8.07 -16.65
CA LYS A 202 23.86 -7.77 -16.36
C LYS A 202 24.84 -8.83 -16.85
N GLN A 203 24.37 -10.06 -16.97
CA GLN A 203 25.15 -11.18 -17.50
C GLN A 203 25.11 -11.23 -19.05
N GLY A 204 24.35 -10.36 -19.72
CA GLY A 204 24.12 -10.43 -21.16
C GLY A 204 23.32 -11.67 -21.57
N ILE A 205 22.48 -12.19 -20.67
CA ILE A 205 21.63 -13.35 -20.94
C ILE A 205 20.23 -12.84 -21.31
N ASP A 206 19.85 -12.99 -22.58
CA ASP A 206 18.52 -12.63 -23.08
C ASP A 206 17.48 -13.66 -22.64
N LYS A 207 17.11 -13.57 -21.36
CA LYS A 207 16.14 -14.41 -20.70
C LYS A 207 15.34 -13.59 -19.70
N VAL A 208 14.02 -13.62 -19.83
CA VAL A 208 13.10 -12.99 -18.87
C VAL A 208 13.05 -13.85 -17.60
N PRO A 209 13.33 -13.29 -16.40
CA PRO A 209 13.28 -14.06 -15.16
C PRO A 209 11.86 -14.37 -14.73
N GLN A 210 11.61 -15.60 -14.28
CA GLN A 210 10.34 -15.99 -13.67
C GLN A 210 10.15 -15.31 -12.30
N ILE A 211 8.89 -15.04 -11.97
CA ILE A 211 8.48 -14.47 -10.68
C ILE A 211 8.30 -15.59 -9.66
N ARG A 212 8.91 -15.45 -8.49
CA ARG A 212 8.76 -16.43 -7.41
C ARG A 212 7.31 -16.46 -6.91
N LEU A 213 6.70 -17.65 -6.92
CA LEU A 213 5.40 -17.87 -6.29
C LEU A 213 5.50 -17.75 -4.75
N SER A 214 4.47 -17.19 -4.12
CA SER A 214 4.31 -17.27 -2.67
C SER A 214 4.12 -18.73 -2.25
N ARG A 215 4.27 -19.02 -0.95
CA ARG A 215 4.10 -20.39 -0.44
C ARG A 215 2.69 -20.90 -0.73
N GLU A 216 1.69 -20.07 -0.50
CA GLU A 216 0.27 -20.35 -0.69
C GLU A 216 -0.03 -20.59 -2.18
N ALA A 217 0.46 -19.69 -3.04
CA ALA A 217 0.31 -19.82 -4.49
C ALA A 217 0.97 -21.11 -5.00
N TYR A 218 2.21 -21.40 -4.58
CA TYR A 218 2.89 -22.63 -4.95
C TYR A 218 2.14 -23.88 -4.47
N GLN A 219 1.66 -23.91 -3.22
CA GLN A 219 0.89 -25.04 -2.70
C GLN A 219 -0.42 -25.26 -3.45
N TYR A 220 -1.11 -24.18 -3.80
CA TYR A 220 -2.32 -24.22 -4.60
C TYR A 220 -2.05 -24.76 -6.01
N GLU A 221 -0.99 -24.29 -6.67
CA GLU A 221 -0.57 -24.80 -7.98
C GLU A 221 -0.21 -26.30 -7.94
N GLN A 222 0.52 -26.75 -6.91
CA GLN A 222 0.82 -28.17 -6.74
C GLN A 222 -0.44 -29.02 -6.52
N ARG A 223 -1.44 -28.49 -5.80
CA ARG A 223 -2.72 -29.17 -5.61
C ARG A 223 -3.46 -29.31 -6.94
N MET A 224 -3.56 -28.23 -7.71
CA MET A 224 -4.22 -28.27 -9.02
C MET A 224 -3.51 -29.19 -10.00
N LYS A 225 -2.17 -29.23 -9.97
CA LYS A 225 -1.39 -30.16 -10.79
C LYS A 225 -1.72 -31.62 -10.48
N ARG A 226 -1.78 -31.99 -9.20
CA ARG A 226 -2.21 -33.34 -8.77
C ARG A 226 -3.64 -33.67 -9.18
N GLU A 227 -4.54 -32.69 -9.14
CA GLU A 227 -5.93 -32.88 -9.58
C GLU A 227 -6.03 -33.08 -11.10
N ALA A 228 -5.25 -32.34 -11.89
CA ALA A 228 -5.18 -32.51 -13.33
C ALA A 228 -4.61 -33.89 -13.70
N GLU A 229 -3.54 -34.32 -13.04
CA GLU A 229 -2.96 -35.67 -13.17
C GLU A 229 -3.99 -36.76 -12.85
N LYS A 230 -4.72 -36.65 -11.74
CA LYS A 230 -5.79 -37.59 -11.37
C LYS A 230 -6.93 -37.64 -12.40
N LYS A 231 -7.22 -36.53 -13.06
CA LYS A 231 -8.28 -36.41 -14.07
C LYS A 231 -7.79 -36.72 -15.49
N GLY A 232 -6.52 -37.09 -15.67
CA GLY A 232 -5.93 -37.35 -16.99
C GLY A 232 -5.91 -36.14 -17.92
N LYS A 233 -5.93 -34.91 -17.37
CA LYS A 233 -5.94 -33.67 -18.15
C LYS A 233 -4.59 -32.96 -18.06
N PRO A 234 -4.17 -32.23 -19.11
CA PRO A 234 -2.98 -31.39 -19.02
C PRO A 234 -3.19 -30.32 -17.95
N TYR A 235 -2.17 -30.12 -17.12
CA TYR A 235 -2.20 -29.11 -16.08
C TYR A 235 -1.95 -27.72 -16.69
N GLU A 236 -2.84 -26.79 -16.38
CA GLU A 236 -2.67 -25.37 -16.65
C GLU A 236 -2.54 -24.58 -15.34
N PRO A 237 -1.57 -23.66 -15.23
CA PRO A 237 -1.44 -22.79 -14.07
C PRO A 237 -2.70 -21.95 -13.82
N VAL A 238 -3.13 -21.91 -12.57
CA VAL A 238 -4.39 -21.26 -12.19
C VAL A 238 -4.18 -19.92 -11.49
N THR A 239 -3.04 -19.72 -10.84
CA THR A 239 -2.72 -18.47 -10.14
C THR A 239 -2.20 -17.44 -11.13
N TYR A 240 -2.39 -16.16 -10.80
CA TYR A 240 -1.91 -15.04 -11.64
C TYR A 240 -0.42 -15.17 -11.99
N TYR A 241 0.45 -15.34 -10.99
CA TYR A 241 1.88 -15.50 -11.21
C TYR A 241 2.26 -16.86 -11.83
N GLY A 242 1.43 -17.89 -11.62
CA GLY A 242 1.60 -19.18 -12.31
C GLY A 242 1.41 -19.03 -13.82
N LYS A 243 0.34 -18.35 -14.24
CA LYS A 243 0.06 -18.03 -15.66
C LYS A 243 1.14 -17.14 -16.26
N LEU A 244 1.53 -16.09 -15.54
CA LEU A 244 2.60 -15.19 -15.99
C LEU A 244 3.95 -15.91 -16.13
N ASN A 245 4.28 -16.85 -15.24
CA ASN A 245 5.49 -17.65 -15.38
C ASN A 245 5.45 -18.62 -16.55
N GLN A 246 4.27 -19.16 -16.90
CA GLN A 246 4.10 -19.97 -18.11
C GLN A 246 4.32 -19.12 -19.36
N GLU A 247 3.79 -17.90 -19.37
CA GLU A 247 4.04 -16.96 -20.46
C GLU A 247 5.53 -16.60 -20.56
N ILE A 248 6.19 -16.31 -19.44
CA ILE A 248 7.65 -16.08 -19.40
C ILE A 248 8.42 -17.32 -19.92
N GLN A 249 7.95 -18.53 -19.64
CA GLN A 249 8.57 -19.75 -20.18
C GLN A 249 8.41 -19.82 -21.69
N ARG A 250 7.23 -19.50 -22.21
CA ARG A 250 6.95 -19.44 -23.65
C ARG A 250 7.80 -18.39 -24.34
N ILE A 251 7.82 -17.15 -23.85
CA ILE A 251 8.68 -16.06 -24.36
C ILE A 251 10.15 -16.49 -24.38
N ASN A 252 10.64 -17.12 -23.31
CA ASN A 252 12.03 -17.60 -23.28
C ASN A 252 12.31 -18.74 -24.27
N GLN A 253 11.32 -19.58 -24.58
CA GLN A 253 11.43 -20.60 -25.62
C GLN A 253 11.44 -19.97 -27.01
N GLU A 254 10.58 -18.98 -27.25
CA GLU A 254 10.51 -18.21 -28.49
C GLU A 254 11.81 -17.42 -28.72
N LEU A 255 12.33 -16.70 -27.72
CA LEU A 255 13.65 -16.03 -27.77
C LEU A 255 14.78 -17.00 -28.10
N LYS A 256 14.75 -18.22 -27.54
CA LYS A 256 15.74 -19.26 -27.83
C LYS A 256 15.59 -19.81 -29.26
N ALA A 257 14.35 -19.98 -29.73
CA ALA A 257 14.06 -20.44 -31.09
C ALA A 257 14.45 -19.39 -32.13
N LEU A 258 14.14 -18.12 -31.89
CA LEU A 258 14.55 -16.97 -32.73
C LEU A 258 16.07 -16.88 -32.84
N LYS A 259 16.80 -16.98 -31.72
CA LYS A 259 18.28 -17.04 -31.72
C LYS A 259 18.87 -18.26 -32.45
N GLN A 260 18.11 -19.35 -32.56
CA GLN A 260 18.51 -20.53 -33.34
C GLN A 260 18.09 -20.44 -34.81
N GLN A 261 17.08 -19.63 -35.12
CA GLN A 261 16.56 -19.34 -36.47
C GLN A 261 17.27 -18.15 -37.15
N GLU A 262 18.05 -17.34 -36.43
CA GLU A 262 18.95 -16.31 -36.98
C GLU A 262 20.17 -16.89 -37.75
N LYS A 263 19.92 -17.86 -38.64
CA LYS A 263 20.54 -17.88 -39.96
C LYS A 263 19.49 -17.36 -40.95
N VAL A 264 19.66 -16.09 -41.33
CA VAL A 264 18.90 -15.32 -42.34
C VAL A 264 17.62 -14.65 -41.80
N VAL A 265 17.78 -13.42 -41.28
CA VAL A 265 16.74 -12.39 -41.36
C VAL A 265 17.17 -11.40 -42.46
N SER A 266 16.23 -11.03 -43.32
CA SER A 266 16.45 -10.16 -44.48
C SER A 266 17.07 -8.82 -44.07
N ILE A 267 18.15 -8.44 -44.74
CA ILE A 267 18.88 -7.18 -44.56
C ILE A 267 18.00 -5.94 -44.83
N SER A 268 16.87 -6.08 -45.53
CA SER A 268 16.00 -4.95 -45.92
C SER A 268 15.04 -4.50 -44.80
N GLU A 269 14.47 -5.41 -44.01
CA GLU A 269 13.56 -5.07 -42.90
C GLU A 269 14.34 -4.53 -41.69
N TYR A 270 15.55 -5.06 -41.45
CA TYR A 270 16.49 -4.53 -40.45
C TYR A 270 16.96 -3.09 -40.75
N GLN A 271 16.96 -2.68 -42.03
CA GLN A 271 17.33 -1.32 -42.44
C GLN A 271 16.21 -0.31 -42.21
N GLU A 272 14.94 -0.68 -42.44
CA GLU A 272 13.78 0.19 -42.16
C GLU A 272 13.55 0.38 -40.65
N GLU A 273 13.60 -0.69 -39.85
CA GLU A 273 13.42 -0.64 -38.38
C GLU A 273 14.56 0.10 -37.66
N LYS A 274 15.80 -0.04 -38.16
CA LYS A 274 16.94 0.76 -37.67
C LYS A 274 16.76 2.25 -37.99
N SER A 275 16.24 2.59 -39.17
CA SER A 275 15.96 3.99 -39.55
C SER A 275 14.84 4.62 -38.70
N LEU A 276 13.81 3.85 -38.33
CA LEU A 276 12.71 4.31 -37.47
C LEU A 276 13.17 4.54 -36.03
N ASN A 277 13.99 3.63 -35.48
CA ASN A 277 14.61 3.81 -34.16
C ASN A 277 15.51 5.05 -34.12
N GLU A 278 16.36 5.24 -35.13
CA GLU A 278 17.21 6.43 -35.25
C GLU A 278 16.36 7.72 -35.35
N THR A 279 15.26 7.67 -36.10
CA THR A 279 14.33 8.81 -36.24
C THR A 279 13.64 9.15 -34.91
N ILE A 280 13.14 8.15 -34.17
CA ILE A 280 12.49 8.34 -32.87
C ILE A 280 13.48 8.85 -31.81
N GLU A 281 14.71 8.34 -31.80
CA GLU A 281 15.76 8.89 -30.92
C GLU A 281 16.11 10.33 -31.28
N SER A 282 16.12 10.68 -32.58
CA SER A 282 16.44 12.01 -33.05
C SER A 282 15.40 13.05 -32.62
N ILE A 283 14.11 12.70 -32.51
CA ILE A 283 13.04 13.61 -32.05
C ILE A 283 13.38 14.19 -30.68
N ARG A 284 13.79 13.35 -29.74
CA ARG A 284 14.14 13.82 -28.39
C ARG A 284 15.49 14.52 -28.33
N LYS A 285 16.47 14.10 -29.13
CA LYS A 285 17.81 14.73 -29.21
C LYS A 285 17.75 16.12 -29.85
N ASN A 286 16.91 16.30 -30.85
CA ASN A 286 16.79 17.53 -31.66
C ASN A 286 15.61 18.42 -31.22
N ALA A 287 14.88 18.04 -30.17
CA ALA A 287 13.78 18.82 -29.64
C ALA A 287 14.25 20.24 -29.30
N SER A 288 13.71 21.23 -30.03
CA SER A 288 13.95 22.64 -29.73
C SER A 288 13.19 23.03 -28.46
N LEU A 289 13.88 22.95 -27.32
CA LEU A 289 13.35 23.33 -26.02
C LEU A 289 13.84 24.71 -25.61
N ASN A 290 12.92 25.56 -25.16
CA ASN A 290 13.27 26.84 -24.55
C ASN A 290 13.84 26.63 -23.13
N ASP A 291 14.45 27.68 -22.57
CA ASP A 291 15.13 27.59 -21.27
C ASP A 291 14.17 27.25 -20.11
N VAL A 292 12.90 27.64 -20.21
CA VAL A 292 11.87 27.35 -19.21
C VAL A 292 11.45 25.88 -19.25
N GLU A 293 11.30 25.31 -20.45
CA GLU A 293 11.04 23.88 -20.67
C GLU A 293 12.20 23.03 -20.16
N LYS A 294 13.45 23.40 -20.49
CA LYS A 294 14.66 22.73 -19.99
C LYS A 294 14.73 22.74 -18.47
N ALA A 295 14.52 23.91 -17.86
CA ALA A 295 14.51 24.05 -16.40
C ALA A 295 13.41 23.21 -15.73
N SER A 296 12.26 23.09 -16.39
CA SER A 296 11.11 22.29 -15.93
C SER A 296 11.40 20.79 -15.98
N LEU A 297 11.95 20.29 -17.10
CA LEU A 297 12.40 18.90 -17.22
C LEU A 297 13.50 18.55 -16.21
N LEU A 298 14.47 19.44 -16.00
CA LEU A 298 15.52 19.26 -14.99
C LEU A 298 14.96 19.18 -13.57
N LEU A 299 13.92 19.96 -13.25
CA LEU A 299 13.23 19.88 -11.97
C LEU A 299 12.59 18.50 -11.78
N VAL A 300 11.86 18.02 -12.79
CA VAL A 300 11.21 16.70 -12.76
C VAL A 300 12.25 15.59 -12.66
N ALA A 301 13.33 15.66 -13.44
CA ALA A 301 14.44 14.69 -13.40
C ALA A 301 15.07 14.60 -12.00
N LYS A 302 15.34 15.75 -11.36
CA LYS A 302 15.89 15.79 -10.00
C LYS A 302 14.95 15.18 -8.96
N ARG A 303 13.64 15.37 -9.11
CA ARG A 303 12.63 14.79 -8.20
C ARG A 303 12.45 13.29 -8.41
N ALA A 304 12.42 12.84 -9.66
CA ALA A 304 12.27 11.44 -10.02
C ALA A 304 13.56 10.62 -9.84
N LYS A 305 14.73 11.28 -9.88
CA LYS A 305 16.07 10.65 -9.94
C LYS A 305 16.20 9.68 -11.12
N SER A 306 15.56 10.00 -12.22
CA SER A 306 15.52 9.19 -13.43
C SER A 306 15.47 10.08 -14.67
N TYR A 307 15.63 9.46 -15.84
CA TYR A 307 15.23 10.05 -17.09
C TYR A 307 13.74 10.45 -17.05
N VAL A 308 13.38 11.49 -17.80
CA VAL A 308 12.03 12.06 -17.84
C VAL A 308 11.37 11.67 -19.16
N ASP A 309 10.59 10.60 -19.12
CA ASP A 309 9.59 10.27 -20.12
C ASP A 309 8.19 10.79 -19.68
N PHE A 310 7.18 10.56 -20.50
CA PHE A 310 5.80 10.93 -20.20
C PHE A 310 5.28 10.28 -18.91
N ALA A 311 5.55 8.99 -18.68
CA ALA A 311 5.08 8.30 -17.47
C ALA A 311 5.70 8.89 -16.19
N VAL A 312 6.99 9.21 -16.22
CA VAL A 312 7.72 9.86 -15.12
C VAL A 312 7.20 11.28 -14.88
N ALA A 313 7.02 12.08 -15.94
CA ALA A 313 6.48 13.43 -15.81
C ALA A 313 5.05 13.43 -15.26
N ARG A 314 4.19 12.52 -15.76
CA ARG A 314 2.81 12.33 -15.30
C ARG A 314 2.79 11.98 -13.81
N ARG A 315 3.61 11.00 -13.39
CA ARG A 315 3.71 10.59 -11.98
C ARG A 315 4.14 11.75 -11.08
N VAL A 316 5.21 12.48 -11.45
CA VAL A 316 5.71 13.60 -10.63
C VAL A 316 4.68 14.73 -10.53
N TYR A 317 3.95 15.00 -11.60
CA TYR A 317 2.84 15.96 -11.58
C TYR A 317 1.74 15.51 -10.61
N HIS A 318 1.24 14.28 -10.70
CA HIS A 318 0.22 13.77 -9.77
C HIS A 318 0.71 13.73 -8.31
N ASP A 319 1.97 13.34 -8.07
CA ASP A 319 2.58 13.37 -6.74
C ASP A 319 2.61 14.79 -6.13
N LEU A 320 2.72 15.83 -6.97
CA LEU A 320 2.64 17.22 -6.53
C LEU A 320 1.19 17.68 -6.36
N ALA A 321 0.35 17.43 -7.36
CA ALA A 321 -1.04 17.88 -7.44
C ALA A 321 -1.95 17.23 -6.38
N GLU A 322 -1.71 15.97 -6.04
CA GLU A 322 -2.57 15.16 -5.15
C GLU A 322 -1.82 14.55 -3.96
N GLY A 323 -0.48 14.64 -3.95
CA GLY A 323 0.33 14.03 -2.91
C GLY A 323 0.46 14.85 -1.62
N ASN A 324 1.52 14.55 -0.86
CA ASN A 324 1.67 15.04 0.51
C ASN A 324 1.83 16.56 0.61
N TRP A 325 2.43 17.22 -0.40
CA TRP A 325 2.62 18.67 -0.37
C TRP A 325 1.29 19.40 -0.53
N LYS A 326 0.44 19.01 -1.50
CA LYS A 326 -0.92 19.55 -1.62
C LYS A 326 -1.72 19.36 -0.33
N LYS A 327 -1.70 18.15 0.24
CA LYS A 327 -2.38 17.86 1.52
C LYS A 327 -1.90 18.76 2.67
N LYS A 328 -0.61 19.13 2.67
CA LYS A 328 -0.05 20.08 3.65
C LYS A 328 -0.58 21.50 3.43
N ILE A 329 -0.59 21.99 2.18
CA ILE A 329 -1.15 23.30 1.80
C ILE A 329 -2.61 23.40 2.23
N ASP A 330 -3.43 22.40 1.87
CA ASP A 330 -4.84 22.37 2.22
C ASP A 330 -5.06 22.35 3.74
N SER A 331 -4.23 21.61 4.46
CA SER A 331 -4.29 21.59 5.92
C SER A 331 -3.89 22.92 6.55
N GLN A 332 -2.95 23.66 6.00
CA GLN A 332 -2.55 24.98 6.51
C GLN A 332 -3.63 26.02 6.22
N GLN A 333 -4.14 26.06 4.99
CA GLN A 333 -5.23 26.96 4.59
C GLN A 333 -6.46 26.78 5.50
N LEU A 334 -6.82 25.53 5.78
CA LEU A 334 -7.93 25.23 6.68
C LEU A 334 -7.67 25.69 8.13
N LYS A 335 -6.43 25.54 8.63
CA LYS A 335 -6.07 26.03 9.98
C LYS A 335 -6.22 27.55 10.08
N LEU A 336 -5.78 28.28 9.05
CA LEU A 336 -5.92 29.73 8.97
C LEU A 336 -7.40 30.14 8.95
N ARG A 337 -8.21 29.48 8.11
CA ARG A 337 -9.65 29.73 8.04
C ARG A 337 -10.34 29.48 9.39
N ALA A 338 -10.00 28.38 10.06
CA ALA A 338 -10.54 28.06 11.38
C ALA A 338 -10.15 29.12 12.43
N LEU A 339 -8.87 29.54 12.45
CA LEU A 339 -8.40 30.59 13.35
C LEU A 339 -9.14 31.91 13.12
N LYS A 340 -9.26 32.34 11.85
CA LYS A 340 -10.00 33.54 11.46
C LYS A 340 -11.47 33.47 11.89
N ASN A 341 -12.13 32.33 11.69
CA ASN A 341 -13.51 32.12 12.12
C ASN A 341 -13.68 32.23 13.64
N VAL A 342 -12.79 31.61 14.43
CA VAL A 342 -12.86 31.68 15.90
C VAL A 342 -12.66 33.12 16.39
N ILE A 343 -11.68 33.83 15.83
CA ILE A 343 -11.42 35.24 16.16
C ILE A 343 -12.65 36.10 15.84
N ASN A 344 -13.24 35.96 14.65
CA ASN A 344 -14.42 36.72 14.25
C ASN A 344 -15.62 36.40 15.14
N LYS A 345 -15.88 35.12 15.42
CA LYS A 345 -16.97 34.70 16.32
C LYS A 345 -16.79 35.26 17.73
N ALA A 346 -15.56 35.21 18.27
CA ALA A 346 -15.26 35.77 19.57
C ALA A 346 -15.45 37.29 19.60
N TYR A 347 -15.05 38.01 18.55
CA TYR A 347 -15.29 39.45 18.41
C TYR A 347 -16.78 39.79 18.39
N HIS A 348 -17.58 39.11 17.58
CA HIS A 348 -19.02 39.33 17.52
C HIS A 348 -19.70 39.04 18.86
N VAL A 349 -19.33 37.95 19.53
CA VAL A 349 -19.87 37.62 20.86
C VAL A 349 -19.43 38.64 21.91
N TYR A 350 -18.21 39.17 21.85
CA TYR A 350 -17.77 40.22 22.78
C TYR A 350 -18.63 41.49 22.68
N GLN A 351 -19.03 41.88 21.48
CA GLN A 351 -19.87 43.08 21.26
C GLN A 351 -21.26 42.95 21.86
N GLN A 352 -21.82 41.73 21.89
CA GLN A 352 -23.17 41.48 22.38
C GLN A 352 -23.19 41.05 23.85
N GLU A 353 -22.32 40.10 24.20
CA GLU A 353 -22.25 39.46 25.51
C GLU A 353 -20.79 39.23 25.94
N PRO A 354 -20.12 40.26 26.50
CA PRO A 354 -18.69 40.21 26.82
C PRO A 354 -18.26 39.03 27.71
N LYS A 355 -19.14 38.54 28.59
CA LYS A 355 -18.85 37.41 29.48
C LYS A 355 -18.80 36.07 28.73
N GLN A 356 -19.49 35.94 27.60
CA GLN A 356 -19.58 34.70 26.85
C GLN A 356 -18.34 34.39 25.99
N VAL A 357 -17.40 35.32 25.84
CA VAL A 357 -16.16 35.09 25.06
C VAL A 357 -15.28 33.97 25.61
N ILE A 358 -15.50 33.57 26.87
CA ILE A 358 -14.87 32.41 27.50
C ILE A 358 -15.07 31.13 26.67
N GLN A 359 -16.20 31.00 25.95
CA GLN A 359 -16.47 29.81 25.13
C GLN A 359 -15.52 29.66 23.93
N TYR A 360 -14.79 30.73 23.58
CA TYR A 360 -13.76 30.77 22.56
C TYR A 360 -12.35 30.83 23.16
N GLY A 361 -12.21 30.73 24.48
CA GLY A 361 -10.91 30.80 25.17
C GLY A 361 -10.37 32.21 25.37
N PHE A 362 -11.24 33.23 25.42
CA PHE A 362 -10.82 34.58 25.80
C PHE A 362 -11.25 34.91 27.22
N TYR A 363 -10.41 35.65 27.94
CA TYR A 363 -10.77 36.21 29.23
C TYR A 363 -11.44 37.57 29.04
N PRO A 364 -12.68 37.80 29.54
CA PRO A 364 -13.43 39.03 29.29
C PRO A 364 -12.67 40.32 29.66
N GLY A 365 -11.92 40.31 30.76
CA GLY A 365 -11.16 41.47 31.23
C GLY A 365 -9.87 41.77 30.45
N LYS A 366 -9.38 40.82 29.63
CA LYS A 366 -8.17 40.97 28.79
C LYS A 366 -8.45 40.76 27.30
N PHE A 367 -9.72 40.79 26.90
CA PHE A 367 -10.15 40.42 25.55
C PHE A 367 -9.42 41.20 24.46
N ASN A 368 -9.33 42.53 24.56
CA ASN A 368 -8.70 43.37 23.54
C ASN A 368 -7.19 43.10 23.38
N GLU A 369 -6.49 42.84 24.49
CA GLU A 369 -5.06 42.49 24.49
C GLU A 369 -4.85 41.13 23.80
N GLN A 370 -5.58 40.10 24.24
CA GLN A 370 -5.52 38.76 23.68
C GLN A 370 -5.94 38.74 22.19
N LEU A 371 -6.97 39.50 21.82
CA LEU A 371 -7.42 39.62 20.43
C LEU A 371 -6.33 40.19 19.54
N LYS A 372 -5.64 41.25 20.00
CA LYS A 372 -4.52 41.86 19.27
C LYS A 372 -3.38 40.87 19.06
N GLU A 373 -3.03 40.08 20.08
CA GLU A 373 -2.03 39.01 19.98
C GLU A 373 -2.43 37.93 18.96
N LYS A 374 -3.68 37.43 19.02
CA LYS A 374 -4.15 36.39 18.08
C LYS A 374 -4.23 36.91 16.64
N ILE A 375 -4.58 38.18 16.42
CA ILE A 375 -4.55 38.80 15.10
C ILE A 375 -3.12 38.93 14.58
N ALA A 376 -2.16 39.29 15.45
CA ALA A 376 -0.74 39.33 15.06
C ALA A 376 -0.22 37.94 14.65
N GLN A 377 -0.55 36.91 15.43
CA GLN A 377 -0.22 35.51 15.10
C GLN A 377 -0.86 35.07 13.78
N LEU A 378 -2.13 35.41 13.54
CA LEU A 378 -2.82 35.11 12.28
C LEU A 378 -2.08 35.72 11.08
N LYS A 379 -1.69 37.00 11.15
CA LYS A 379 -0.96 37.68 10.08
C LYS A 379 0.39 37.04 9.79
N GLU A 380 1.12 36.63 10.83
CA GLU A 380 2.39 35.92 10.67
C GLU A 380 2.19 34.56 9.97
N MET A 381 1.18 33.81 10.39
CA MET A 381 0.83 32.52 9.77
C MET A 381 0.37 32.69 8.32
N GLU A 382 -0.41 33.72 8.00
CA GLU A 382 -0.84 34.05 6.62
C GLU A 382 0.37 34.33 5.74
N LYS A 383 1.29 35.19 6.18
CA LYS A 383 2.53 35.48 5.46
C LYS A 383 3.40 34.24 5.24
N SER A 384 3.52 33.38 6.26
CA SER A 384 4.27 32.11 6.11
C SER A 384 3.59 31.17 5.13
N PHE A 385 2.26 31.12 5.12
CA PHE A 385 1.49 30.27 4.22
C PHE A 385 1.58 30.75 2.78
N GLU A 386 1.44 32.05 2.52
CA GLU A 386 1.59 32.65 1.19
C GLU A 386 2.96 32.30 0.57
N ASN A 387 4.03 32.45 1.34
CA ASN A 387 5.37 32.07 0.89
C ASN A 387 5.51 30.58 0.53
N GLU A 388 4.83 29.70 1.27
CA GLU A 388 4.84 28.26 0.98
C GLU A 388 3.97 27.93 -0.26
N LEU A 389 2.81 28.60 -0.38
CA LEU A 389 1.88 28.45 -1.49
C LEU A 389 2.53 28.88 -2.81
N THR A 390 3.17 30.05 -2.85
CA THR A 390 3.87 30.53 -4.05
C THR A 390 4.98 29.56 -4.50
N LYS A 391 5.72 28.97 -3.55
CA LYS A 391 6.74 27.96 -3.86
C LYS A 391 6.11 26.68 -4.42
N TYR A 392 5.03 26.22 -3.81
CA TYR A 392 4.28 25.05 -4.26
C TYR A 392 3.74 25.25 -5.68
N GLU A 393 3.05 26.37 -5.94
CA GLU A 393 2.47 26.70 -7.24
C GLU A 393 3.54 26.83 -8.33
N ALA A 394 4.67 27.48 -8.03
CA ALA A 394 5.79 27.59 -8.96
C ALA A 394 6.38 26.22 -9.34
N VAL A 395 6.44 25.28 -8.39
CA VAL A 395 6.93 23.91 -8.65
C VAL A 395 5.89 23.10 -9.41
N LEU A 396 4.61 23.22 -9.06
CA LEU A 396 3.52 22.52 -9.75
C LEU A 396 3.44 22.95 -11.21
N LYS A 397 3.50 24.27 -11.49
CA LYS A 397 3.49 24.82 -12.84
C LYS A 397 4.66 24.32 -13.69
N LYS A 398 5.86 24.17 -13.10
CA LYS A 398 7.01 23.57 -13.79
C LYS A 398 6.82 22.08 -14.06
N ALA A 399 6.19 21.33 -13.14
CA ALA A 399 5.89 19.92 -13.37
C ALA A 399 4.82 19.72 -14.45
N GLU A 400 3.81 20.60 -14.49
CA GLU A 400 2.79 20.65 -15.53
C GLU A 400 3.41 20.96 -16.90
N LEU A 401 4.26 21.99 -16.99
CA LEU A 401 4.96 22.31 -18.24
C LEU A 401 5.86 21.15 -18.71
N ALA A 402 6.58 20.50 -17.80
CA ALA A 402 7.38 19.32 -18.13
C ALA A 402 6.52 18.16 -18.65
N LEU A 403 5.32 17.97 -18.11
CA LEU A 403 4.35 16.99 -18.60
C LEU A 403 3.86 17.36 -20.00
N GLU A 404 3.52 18.61 -20.26
CA GLU A 404 3.12 19.08 -21.60
C GLU A 404 4.20 18.86 -22.65
N VAL A 405 5.47 19.16 -22.34
CA VAL A 405 6.60 18.86 -23.24
C VAL A 405 6.68 17.37 -23.54
N GLN A 406 6.53 16.51 -22.53
CA GLN A 406 6.57 15.06 -22.74
C GLN A 406 5.38 14.54 -23.54
N LYS A 407 4.19 15.14 -23.39
CA LYS A 407 3.03 14.84 -24.25
C LYS A 407 3.35 15.18 -25.70
N ARG A 408 3.89 16.38 -25.97
CA ARG A 408 4.28 16.82 -27.31
C ARG A 408 5.32 15.89 -27.95
N LEU A 409 6.37 15.53 -27.22
CA LEU A 409 7.39 14.61 -27.73
C LEU A 409 6.82 13.21 -28.01
N THR A 410 5.95 12.72 -27.13
CA THR A 410 5.31 11.40 -27.32
C THR A 410 4.39 11.41 -28.55
N GLU A 411 3.69 12.52 -28.79
CA GLU A 411 2.88 12.72 -29.99
C GLU A 411 3.72 12.68 -31.27
N GLU A 412 4.86 13.38 -31.28
CA GLU A 412 5.81 13.37 -32.40
C GLU A 412 6.39 11.97 -32.64
N GLU A 413 6.79 11.25 -31.58
CA GLU A 413 7.27 9.86 -31.67
C GLU A 413 6.18 8.92 -32.21
N PHE A 414 4.94 9.09 -31.78
CA PHE A 414 3.81 8.30 -32.24
C PHE A 414 3.52 8.52 -33.73
N ARG A 415 3.59 9.77 -34.21
CA ARG A 415 3.35 10.09 -35.63
C ARG A 415 4.37 9.46 -36.57
N VAL A 416 5.60 9.22 -36.10
CA VAL A 416 6.61 8.49 -36.89
C VAL A 416 6.20 7.03 -37.09
N LEU A 417 5.65 6.41 -36.04
CA LEU A 417 5.20 5.02 -36.09
C LEU A 417 3.87 4.86 -36.83
N TYR A 418 2.99 5.85 -36.73
CA TYR A 418 1.63 5.83 -37.28
C TYR A 418 1.33 7.09 -38.10
N PRO A 419 1.97 7.28 -39.28
CA PRO A 419 1.81 8.47 -40.10
C PRO A 419 0.41 8.64 -40.71
N HIS A 420 -0.37 7.56 -40.76
CA HIS A 420 -1.73 7.53 -41.33
C HIS A 420 -2.80 7.07 -40.32
N ALA A 421 -2.55 7.22 -39.02
CA ALA A 421 -3.49 6.83 -37.97
C ALA A 421 -4.89 7.44 -38.23
N GLY A 422 -5.90 6.57 -38.38
CA GLY A 422 -7.28 6.99 -38.67
C GLY A 422 -8.10 7.38 -37.43
N ALA A 423 -7.62 7.06 -36.23
CA ALA A 423 -8.31 7.26 -34.96
C ALA A 423 -7.59 8.26 -34.05
N ASP A 424 -8.35 9.04 -33.26
CA ASP A 424 -7.79 9.93 -32.25
C ASP A 424 -7.50 9.15 -30.96
N PHE A 425 -6.24 8.74 -30.78
CA PHE A 425 -5.79 8.03 -29.59
C PHE A 425 -5.47 8.98 -28.44
N ARG A 426 -5.74 8.55 -27.21
CA ARG A 426 -5.34 9.25 -25.98
C ARG A 426 -3.82 9.27 -25.84
N ILE A 427 -3.29 10.23 -25.11
CA ILE A 427 -1.82 10.37 -24.98
C ILE A 427 -1.17 9.16 -24.27
N GLU A 428 -1.91 8.51 -23.38
CA GLU A 428 -1.52 7.28 -22.70
C GLU A 428 -1.42 6.10 -23.67
N GLU A 429 -2.36 6.00 -24.60
CA GLU A 429 -2.39 4.99 -25.65
C GLU A 429 -1.20 5.17 -26.60
N LYS A 430 -0.99 6.41 -27.05
CA LYS A 430 0.16 6.80 -27.87
C LYS A 430 1.49 6.49 -27.17
N TYR A 431 1.61 6.82 -25.89
CA TYR A 431 2.79 6.50 -25.09
C TYR A 431 3.08 5.00 -25.06
N HIS A 432 2.09 4.17 -24.75
CA HIS A 432 2.27 2.73 -24.64
C HIS A 432 2.57 2.07 -25.99
N ALA A 433 2.02 2.58 -27.10
CA ALA A 433 2.39 2.12 -28.44
C ALA A 433 3.85 2.46 -28.78
N VAL A 434 4.32 3.67 -28.47
CA VAL A 434 5.73 4.07 -28.64
C VAL A 434 6.66 3.24 -27.76
N GLN A 435 6.28 2.94 -26.51
CA GLN A 435 7.08 2.08 -25.64
C GLN A 435 7.12 0.63 -26.15
N TYR A 436 6.00 0.11 -26.67
CA TYR A 436 5.98 -1.22 -27.28
C TYR A 436 7.00 -1.33 -28.42
N PHE A 437 7.06 -0.34 -29.31
CA PHE A 437 8.06 -0.29 -30.37
C PHE A 437 9.49 -0.21 -29.82
N LYS A 438 9.74 0.65 -28.83
CA LYS A 438 11.07 0.77 -28.20
C LYS A 438 11.54 -0.52 -27.51
N ASP A 439 10.61 -1.27 -26.91
CA ASP A 439 10.91 -2.49 -26.18
C ASP A 439 11.04 -3.72 -27.08
N THR A 440 10.29 -3.77 -28.19
CA THR A 440 10.18 -4.96 -29.05
C THR A 440 10.82 -4.81 -30.43
N GLY A 441 11.07 -3.59 -30.87
CA GLY A 441 11.46 -3.27 -32.25
C GLY A 441 10.31 -3.29 -33.26
N SER A 442 9.11 -3.74 -32.86
CA SER A 442 7.97 -3.94 -33.77
C SER A 442 6.84 -2.92 -33.54
N VAL A 443 6.16 -2.51 -34.61
CA VAL A 443 5.03 -1.58 -34.54
C VAL A 443 3.76 -2.34 -34.14
N LEU A 444 3.07 -1.89 -33.08
CA LEU A 444 1.83 -2.50 -32.60
C LEU A 444 0.67 -2.19 -33.57
N PRO A 445 -0.19 -3.14 -33.96
CA PRO A 445 -1.36 -2.86 -34.79
C PRO A 445 -2.30 -1.81 -34.16
N GLU A 446 -2.83 -0.88 -34.96
CA GLU A 446 -3.67 0.24 -34.47
C GLU A 446 -4.88 -0.22 -33.65
N SER A 447 -5.51 -1.34 -34.04
CA SER A 447 -6.66 -1.93 -33.36
C SER A 447 -6.33 -2.47 -31.96
N GLU A 448 -5.06 -2.78 -31.67
CA GLU A 448 -4.62 -3.38 -30.42
C GLU A 448 -4.12 -2.35 -29.39
N ILE A 449 -3.84 -1.12 -29.84
CA ILE A 449 -3.32 -0.03 -28.99
C ILE A 449 -4.19 0.19 -27.73
N PRO A 450 -5.53 0.34 -27.81
CA PRO A 450 -6.33 0.61 -26.62
C PRO A 450 -6.31 -0.53 -25.60
N ALA A 451 -6.35 -1.78 -26.07
CA ALA A 451 -6.33 -2.96 -25.21
C ALA A 451 -4.97 -3.13 -24.52
N TYR A 452 -3.87 -2.91 -25.25
CA TYR A 452 -2.52 -2.96 -24.70
C TYR A 452 -2.29 -1.87 -23.65
N ALA A 453 -2.68 -0.63 -23.95
CA ALA A 453 -2.57 0.50 -23.02
C ALA A 453 -3.38 0.25 -21.74
N ALA A 454 -4.63 -0.21 -21.85
CA ALA A 454 -5.49 -0.51 -20.70
C ALA A 454 -4.88 -1.58 -19.77
N LYS A 455 -4.28 -2.63 -20.35
CA LYS A 455 -3.57 -3.67 -19.58
C LYS A 455 -2.38 -3.09 -18.81
N LYS A 456 -1.58 -2.23 -19.45
CA LYS A 456 -0.43 -1.58 -18.81
C LYS A 456 -0.82 -0.59 -17.71
N GLU A 457 -1.93 0.12 -17.87
CA GLU A 457 -2.41 1.02 -16.82
C GLU A 457 -2.91 0.24 -15.59
N GLN A 458 -3.61 -0.87 -15.78
CA GLN A 458 -4.06 -1.74 -14.67
C GLN A 458 -2.91 -2.34 -13.85
N GLU A 459 -1.74 -2.57 -14.46
CA GLU A 459 -0.54 -3.08 -13.78
C GLU A 459 0.08 -2.05 -12.82
N THR A 460 -0.25 -0.75 -12.94
CA THR A 460 0.48 0.35 -12.26
C THR A 460 -0.27 1.06 -11.13
N HIS A 461 -1.61 1.10 -11.13
CA HIS A 461 -2.38 1.71 -10.04
C HIS A 461 -3.84 1.23 -10.00
N ARG A 462 -4.27 0.61 -8.89
CA ARG A 462 -5.70 0.40 -8.63
C ARG A 462 -6.27 1.67 -8.00
N MET A 463 -6.99 2.45 -8.79
CA MET A 463 -7.78 3.57 -8.26
C MET A 463 -8.91 3.03 -7.37
N PRO A 464 -9.20 3.68 -6.22
CA PRO A 464 -10.32 3.28 -5.39
C PRO A 464 -11.63 3.48 -6.15
N THR A 465 -12.53 2.51 -6.08
CA THR A 465 -13.84 2.59 -6.75
C THR A 465 -14.68 3.72 -6.16
N PHE A 466 -15.71 4.18 -6.88
CA PHE A 466 -16.65 5.18 -6.37
C PHE A 466 -17.26 4.77 -5.00
N ALA A 467 -17.61 3.50 -4.85
CA ALA A 467 -18.10 2.95 -3.58
C ALA A 467 -17.02 2.99 -2.47
N GLU A 468 -15.77 2.66 -2.78
CA GLU A 468 -14.65 2.74 -1.83
C GLU A 468 -14.38 4.19 -1.40
N GLN A 469 -14.39 5.14 -2.34
CA GLN A 469 -14.21 6.57 -2.05
C GLN A 469 -15.33 7.10 -1.14
N THR A 470 -16.58 6.77 -1.46
CA THR A 470 -17.76 7.18 -0.68
C THR A 470 -17.73 6.58 0.73
N ARG A 471 -17.32 5.32 0.86
CA ARG A 471 -17.14 4.68 2.17
C ARG A 471 -16.06 5.36 3.02
N ASN A 472 -14.91 5.64 2.41
CA ASN A 472 -13.80 6.32 3.09
C ASN A 472 -14.21 7.71 3.58
N MET A 473 -14.99 8.44 2.79
CA MET A 473 -15.55 9.74 3.16
C MET A 473 -16.52 9.62 4.35
N TYR A 474 -17.45 8.67 4.31
CA TYR A 474 -18.37 8.41 5.41
C TYR A 474 -17.63 8.07 6.73
N GLN A 475 -16.64 7.17 6.66
CA GLN A 475 -15.81 6.82 7.83
C GLN A 475 -15.04 8.02 8.37
N SER A 476 -14.52 8.88 7.49
CA SER A 476 -13.81 10.09 7.88
C SER A 476 -14.73 11.08 8.59
N LEU A 477 -15.99 11.22 8.16
CA LEU A 477 -17.00 12.04 8.85
C LEU A 477 -17.31 11.53 10.26
N PHE A 478 -17.38 10.21 10.43
CA PHE A 478 -17.53 9.59 11.75
C PHE A 478 -16.36 9.95 12.69
N VAL A 479 -15.11 9.86 12.19
CA VAL A 479 -13.91 10.24 12.95
C VAL A 479 -13.90 11.74 13.29
N LEU A 480 -14.33 12.59 12.37
CA LEU A 480 -14.42 14.04 12.60
C LEU A 480 -15.42 14.36 13.72
N ASN A 481 -16.60 13.73 13.73
CA ASN A 481 -17.61 13.92 14.79
C ASN A 481 -17.06 13.56 16.17
N ARG A 482 -16.37 12.42 16.29
CA ARG A 482 -15.74 12.01 17.56
C ARG A 482 -14.63 12.98 17.97
N THR A 483 -13.85 13.46 17.01
CA THR A 483 -12.80 14.46 17.27
C THR A 483 -13.42 15.77 17.79
N ILE A 484 -14.53 16.23 17.22
CA ILE A 484 -15.27 17.41 17.71
C ILE A 484 -15.75 17.21 19.14
N GLN A 485 -16.31 16.03 19.47
CA GLN A 485 -16.75 15.72 20.84
C GLN A 485 -15.59 15.72 21.83
N LYS A 486 -14.47 15.08 21.46
CA LYS A 486 -13.24 15.07 22.27
C LYS A 486 -12.74 16.49 22.52
N GLN A 487 -12.61 17.31 21.47
CA GLN A 487 -12.15 18.70 21.60
C GLN A 487 -13.15 19.57 22.38
N SER A 488 -14.46 19.31 22.26
CA SER A 488 -15.47 19.99 23.07
C SER A 488 -15.31 19.67 24.56
N LYS A 489 -15.01 18.41 24.91
CA LYS A 489 -14.70 18.01 26.28
C LYS A 489 -13.43 18.66 26.79
N GLU A 490 -12.34 18.62 26.01
CA GLU A 490 -11.07 19.28 26.34
C GLU A 490 -11.27 20.79 26.59
N ARG A 491 -12.05 21.46 25.74
CA ARG A 491 -12.41 22.88 25.94
C ARG A 491 -13.13 23.10 27.27
N MET A 492 -14.13 22.28 27.59
CA MET A 492 -14.88 22.40 28.84
C MET A 492 -14.00 22.16 30.06
N GLU A 493 -13.07 21.21 30.00
CA GLU A 493 -12.11 20.93 31.08
C GLU A 493 -11.13 22.08 31.27
N ALA A 494 -10.57 22.64 30.19
CA ALA A 494 -9.71 23.81 30.22
C ALA A 494 -10.40 25.03 30.87
N LEU A 495 -11.68 25.25 30.54
CA LEU A 495 -12.46 26.35 31.14
C LEU A 495 -12.70 26.17 32.65
N LYS A 496 -12.84 24.93 33.14
CA LYS A 496 -12.98 24.66 34.59
C LYS A 496 -11.73 25.08 35.37
N VAL A 497 -10.55 24.85 34.80
CA VAL A 497 -9.25 25.22 35.40
C VAL A 497 -8.78 26.62 35.00
N ARG A 498 -9.62 27.39 34.28
CA ARG A 498 -9.32 28.74 33.77
C ARG A 498 -8.11 28.80 32.83
N ASP A 499 -7.82 27.71 32.12
CA ASP A 499 -6.82 27.68 31.04
C ASP A 499 -7.46 28.16 29.73
N PHE A 500 -7.43 29.49 29.54
CA PHE A 500 -8.02 30.14 28.37
C PHE A 500 -7.27 29.82 27.07
N GLU A 501 -5.96 29.59 27.13
CA GLU A 501 -5.15 29.26 25.96
C GLU A 501 -5.49 27.86 25.43
N GLN A 502 -5.59 26.88 26.34
CA GLN A 502 -6.01 25.53 25.96
C GLN A 502 -7.46 25.52 25.44
N ALA A 503 -8.36 26.31 26.04
CA ALA A 503 -9.73 26.46 25.56
C ALA A 503 -9.81 27.11 24.17
N PHE A 504 -8.92 28.08 23.88
CA PHE A 504 -8.81 28.71 22.56
C PHE A 504 -8.33 27.71 21.51
N GLU A 505 -7.29 26.93 21.82
CA GLU A 505 -6.74 25.92 20.90
C GLU A 505 -7.75 24.79 20.62
N ALA A 506 -8.50 24.36 21.63
CA ALA A 506 -9.60 23.41 21.46
C ALA A 506 -10.72 24.00 20.58
N SER A 507 -11.09 25.27 20.77
CA SER A 507 -12.07 25.98 19.92
C SER A 507 -11.62 26.07 18.47
N ARG A 508 -10.34 26.37 18.22
CA ARG A 508 -9.73 26.38 16.88
C ARG A 508 -9.79 25.00 16.21
N LYS A 509 -9.49 23.93 16.95
CA LYS A 509 -9.55 22.55 16.43
C LYS A 509 -11.00 22.11 16.15
N ILE A 510 -11.96 22.49 16.98
CA ILE A 510 -13.39 22.25 16.73
C ILE A 510 -13.79 22.91 15.40
N GLU A 511 -13.49 24.20 15.23
CA GLU A 511 -13.82 24.94 14.01
C GLU A 511 -13.16 24.31 12.78
N GLN A 512 -11.90 23.88 12.89
CA GLN A 512 -11.19 23.18 11.82
C GLN A 512 -11.87 21.87 11.43
N CYS A 513 -12.32 21.07 12.40
CA CYS A 513 -13.05 19.83 12.15
C CYS A 513 -14.44 20.10 11.57
N MET A 514 -15.12 21.15 12.02
CA MET A 514 -16.44 21.55 11.50
C MET A 514 -16.37 21.96 10.02
N LEU A 515 -15.37 22.75 9.62
CA LEU A 515 -15.17 23.13 8.22
C LEU A 515 -14.89 21.91 7.32
N ARG A 516 -14.13 20.91 7.81
CA ARG A 516 -13.94 19.63 7.08
C ARG A 516 -15.24 18.86 6.97
N LYS A 517 -15.97 18.77 8.08
CA LYS A 517 -17.25 18.05 8.15
C LYS A 517 -18.24 18.64 7.17
N GLU A 518 -18.42 19.95 7.15
CA GLU A 518 -19.34 20.64 6.24
C GLU A 518 -19.06 20.32 4.77
N LYS A 519 -17.79 20.46 4.35
CA LYS A 519 -17.38 20.14 2.97
C LYS A 519 -17.64 18.66 2.64
N MET A 520 -17.17 17.75 3.48
CA MET A 520 -17.31 16.30 3.25
C MET A 520 -18.76 15.83 3.33
N SER A 521 -19.60 16.45 4.17
CA SER A 521 -21.02 16.12 4.26
C SER A 521 -21.75 16.53 2.98
N LYS A 522 -21.39 17.64 2.36
CA LYS A 522 -21.95 18.04 1.05
C LYS A 522 -21.59 17.03 -0.04
N GLU A 523 -20.30 16.71 -0.17
CA GLU A 523 -19.81 15.72 -1.14
C GLU A 523 -20.44 14.33 -0.90
N LEU A 524 -20.65 13.95 0.36
CA LEU A 524 -21.31 12.69 0.71
C LEU A 524 -22.78 12.67 0.30
N GLU A 525 -23.49 13.79 0.42
CA GLU A 525 -24.90 13.87 0.00
C GLU A 525 -25.03 13.79 -1.53
N GLU A 526 -24.10 14.40 -2.26
CA GLU A 526 -23.99 14.26 -3.72
C GLU A 526 -23.73 12.79 -4.11
N ASN A 527 -22.78 12.11 -3.47
CA ASN A 527 -22.50 10.70 -3.72
C ASN A 527 -23.70 9.80 -3.35
N LYS A 528 -24.40 10.14 -2.27
CA LYS A 528 -25.59 9.42 -1.83
C LYS A 528 -26.70 9.50 -2.88
N ALA A 529 -26.95 10.67 -3.46
CA ALA A 529 -27.93 10.84 -4.53
C ALA A 529 -27.60 9.98 -5.76
N VAL A 530 -26.32 9.90 -6.13
CA VAL A 530 -25.85 9.01 -7.22
C VAL A 530 -26.11 7.53 -6.89
N LEU A 531 -25.78 7.09 -5.67
CA LEU A 531 -26.03 5.70 -5.26
C LEU A 531 -27.53 5.37 -5.26
N GLN A 532 -28.38 6.29 -4.78
CA GLN A 532 -29.83 6.13 -4.80
C GLN A 532 -30.37 6.00 -6.22
N ALA A 533 -29.86 6.80 -7.17
CA ALA A 533 -30.26 6.72 -8.58
C ALA A 533 -29.89 5.35 -9.19
N ILE A 534 -28.64 4.91 -9.01
CA ILE A 534 -28.15 3.60 -9.51
C ILE A 534 -29.01 2.45 -8.97
N LEU A 535 -29.27 2.47 -7.66
CA LEU A 535 -30.06 1.44 -7.01
C LEU A 535 -31.54 1.50 -7.42
N SER A 536 -32.09 2.69 -7.62
CA SER A 536 -33.48 2.85 -8.06
C SER A 536 -33.72 2.28 -9.45
N GLU A 537 -32.76 2.48 -10.35
CA GLU A 537 -32.77 1.87 -11.69
C GLU A 537 -32.70 0.34 -11.59
N HIS A 538 -31.75 -0.20 -10.81
CA HIS A 538 -31.57 -1.65 -10.67
C HIS A 538 -32.80 -2.38 -10.12
N TYR A 539 -33.46 -1.82 -9.10
CA TYR A 539 -34.63 -2.41 -8.46
C TYR A 539 -35.97 -2.00 -9.11
N GLY A 540 -35.97 -1.12 -10.11
CA GLY A 540 -37.19 -0.64 -10.76
C GLY A 540 -38.16 0.08 -9.82
N ARG A 541 -37.65 0.68 -8.74
CA ARG A 541 -38.43 1.41 -7.72
C ARG A 541 -37.59 2.52 -7.12
N ASP A 542 -38.24 3.53 -6.58
CA ASP A 542 -37.55 4.56 -5.80
C ASP A 542 -36.89 3.97 -4.54
N VAL A 543 -35.57 4.20 -4.41
CA VAL A 543 -34.73 3.79 -3.28
C VAL A 543 -34.35 5.04 -2.47
N SER A 544 -35.18 5.35 -1.47
CA SER A 544 -35.05 6.53 -0.61
C SER A 544 -34.28 6.27 0.71
N ILE A 545 -33.36 5.30 0.75
CA ILE A 545 -32.61 4.99 1.98
C ILE A 545 -31.77 6.20 2.41
N THR A 546 -31.96 6.66 3.64
CA THR A 546 -31.26 7.85 4.16
C THR A 546 -29.85 7.53 4.67
N ASN A 547 -29.64 6.33 5.21
CA ASN A 547 -28.37 5.89 5.76
C ASN A 547 -27.38 5.50 4.63
N THR A 548 -26.32 6.29 4.46
CA THR A 548 -25.31 6.08 3.41
C THR A 548 -24.58 4.74 3.52
N ALA A 549 -24.38 4.23 4.73
CA ALA A 549 -23.68 2.96 4.92
C ALA A 549 -24.54 1.76 4.48
N ALA A 550 -25.85 1.82 4.74
CA ALA A 550 -26.82 0.85 4.23
C ALA A 550 -26.91 0.89 2.69
N LEU A 551 -26.99 2.09 2.09
CA LEU A 551 -26.94 2.29 0.64
C LEU A 551 -25.68 1.67 0.00
N LEU A 552 -24.51 1.93 0.60
CA LEU A 552 -23.25 1.37 0.12
C LEU A 552 -23.26 -0.16 0.14
N ARG A 553 -23.79 -0.77 1.20
CA ARG A 553 -23.87 -2.24 1.27
C ARG A 553 -24.79 -2.82 0.20
N LEU A 554 -25.89 -2.14 -0.07
CA LEU A 554 -26.82 -2.55 -1.12
C LEU A 554 -26.16 -2.41 -2.50
N HIS A 555 -25.48 -1.30 -2.76
CA HIS A 555 -24.71 -1.08 -3.99
C HIS A 555 -23.63 -2.13 -4.21
N GLU A 556 -22.84 -2.46 -3.19
CA GLU A 556 -21.79 -3.49 -3.30
C GLU A 556 -22.33 -4.87 -3.64
N LEU A 557 -23.55 -5.18 -3.18
CA LEU A 557 -24.22 -6.45 -3.47
C LEU A 557 -24.68 -6.49 -4.93
N VAL A 558 -25.15 -5.35 -5.47
CA VAL A 558 -25.48 -5.19 -6.88
C VAL A 558 -24.22 -5.26 -7.77
N GLU A 559 -23.16 -4.52 -7.44
CA GLU A 559 -21.89 -4.53 -8.21
C GLU A 559 -21.25 -5.92 -8.29
N ARG A 560 -21.41 -6.74 -7.24
CA ARG A 560 -20.90 -8.13 -7.22
C ARG A 560 -21.78 -9.12 -7.98
N GLY A 561 -22.91 -8.67 -8.54
CA GLY A 561 -23.87 -9.54 -9.22
C GLY A 561 -24.59 -10.50 -8.27
N GLU A 562 -24.59 -10.22 -6.96
CA GLU A 562 -25.17 -11.08 -5.92
C GLU A 562 -26.63 -10.72 -5.59
N SER A 563 -27.18 -9.69 -6.25
CA SER A 563 -28.55 -9.19 -6.06
C SER A 563 -29.61 -10.16 -6.54
N SER A 564 -30.62 -10.37 -5.70
CA SER A 564 -31.83 -11.11 -6.06
C SER A 564 -32.80 -10.29 -6.93
N LYS A 565 -32.51 -9.00 -7.16
CA LYS A 565 -33.42 -7.98 -7.72
C LYS A 565 -34.69 -7.73 -6.88
N ASP A 566 -34.81 -8.35 -5.71
CA ASP A 566 -35.81 -8.02 -4.70
C ASP A 566 -35.17 -7.13 -3.64
N PHE A 567 -35.61 -5.87 -3.61
CA PHE A 567 -35.10 -4.84 -2.69
C PHE A 567 -35.23 -5.24 -1.22
N GLU A 568 -36.36 -5.81 -0.81
CA GLU A 568 -36.59 -6.14 0.60
C GLU A 568 -35.82 -7.40 1.01
N ALA A 569 -35.77 -8.39 0.12
CA ALA A 569 -34.99 -9.61 0.36
C ALA A 569 -33.49 -9.31 0.46
N ASP A 570 -32.96 -8.47 -0.42
CA ASP A 570 -31.55 -8.06 -0.39
C ASP A 570 -31.23 -7.26 0.88
N LEU A 571 -32.09 -6.32 1.31
CA LEU A 571 -31.91 -5.58 2.57
C LEU A 571 -31.86 -6.51 3.78
N ARG A 572 -32.81 -7.46 3.89
CA ARG A 572 -32.85 -8.44 4.97
C ARG A 572 -31.60 -9.33 4.98
N ARG A 573 -31.16 -9.79 3.80
CA ARG A 573 -29.95 -10.60 3.65
C ARG A 573 -28.71 -9.86 4.15
N ILE A 574 -28.56 -8.59 3.79
CA ILE A 574 -27.44 -7.76 4.27
C ILE A 574 -27.54 -7.55 5.77
N HIS A 575 -28.72 -7.20 6.30
CA HIS A 575 -28.94 -6.95 7.72
C HIS A 575 -28.54 -8.17 8.59
N VAL A 576 -29.02 -9.36 8.23
CA VAL A 576 -28.66 -10.61 8.93
C VAL A 576 -27.15 -10.86 8.87
N SER A 577 -26.53 -10.63 7.71
CA SER A 577 -25.08 -10.80 7.56
C SER A 577 -24.27 -9.86 8.45
N GLU A 578 -24.67 -8.58 8.55
CA GLU A 578 -23.97 -7.62 9.41
C GLU A 578 -24.23 -7.88 10.90
N GLN A 579 -25.43 -8.29 11.31
CA GLN A 579 -25.71 -8.71 12.69
C GLN A 579 -24.87 -9.91 13.12
N GLN A 580 -24.78 -10.96 12.29
CA GLN A 580 -23.92 -12.12 12.58
C GLN A 580 -22.45 -11.74 12.69
N LYS A 581 -21.98 -10.75 11.92
CA LYS A 581 -20.61 -10.24 12.06
C LYS A 581 -20.43 -9.50 13.38
N LEU A 582 -21.38 -8.65 13.77
CA LEU A 582 -21.37 -7.92 15.04
C LEU A 582 -21.32 -8.87 16.24
N GLU A 583 -22.12 -9.93 16.23
CA GLU A 583 -22.15 -10.94 17.31
C GLU A 583 -20.84 -11.72 17.45
N ARG A 584 -20.11 -11.92 16.33
CA ARG A 584 -18.82 -12.62 16.30
C ARG A 584 -17.63 -11.74 16.64
N MET A 585 -17.81 -10.42 16.72
CA MET A 585 -16.72 -9.51 17.06
C MET A 585 -16.36 -9.67 18.54
N PRO A 586 -15.05 -9.78 18.89
CA PRO A 586 -14.64 -9.73 20.28
C PRO A 586 -15.00 -8.36 20.88
N LYS A 587 -15.17 -8.31 22.21
CA LYS A 587 -15.37 -7.03 22.91
C LYS A 587 -14.25 -6.07 22.49
N PRO A 588 -14.58 -4.85 22.02
CA PRO A 588 -13.57 -3.97 21.45
C PRO A 588 -12.66 -3.42 22.56
N GLU A 589 -11.36 -3.73 22.49
CA GLU A 589 -10.36 -3.35 23.50
C GLU A 589 -9.50 -2.14 23.07
N THR A 590 -9.41 -1.90 21.77
CA THR A 590 -8.67 -0.77 21.18
C THR A 590 -9.62 0.26 20.57
N GLU A 591 -9.17 1.52 20.48
CA GLU A 591 -9.97 2.58 19.82
C GLU A 591 -10.36 2.22 18.38
N VAL A 592 -9.52 1.47 17.66
CA VAL A 592 -9.79 1.01 16.30
C VAL A 592 -10.91 -0.03 16.28
N GLN A 593 -10.88 -1.00 17.20
CA GLN A 593 -11.95 -1.99 17.32
C GLN A 593 -13.27 -1.37 17.77
N ILE A 594 -13.23 -0.37 18.67
CA ILE A 594 -14.42 0.38 19.09
C ILE A 594 -15.03 1.10 17.88
N MET A 595 -14.21 1.72 17.04
CA MET A 595 -14.67 2.38 15.81
C MET A 595 -15.29 1.40 14.82
N GLU A 596 -14.67 0.25 14.60
CA GLU A 596 -15.20 -0.76 13.67
C GLU A 596 -16.53 -1.34 14.16
N TYR A 597 -16.64 -1.59 15.48
CA TYR A 597 -17.88 -2.07 16.10
C TYR A 597 -19.02 -1.05 15.94
N GLN A 598 -18.77 0.22 16.29
CA GLN A 598 -19.76 1.30 16.17
C GLN A 598 -20.19 1.55 14.72
N TYR A 599 -19.24 1.51 13.77
CA TYR A 599 -19.56 1.64 12.36
C TYR A 599 -20.50 0.53 11.87
N ARG A 600 -20.21 -0.73 12.22
CA ARG A 600 -21.06 -1.87 11.83
C ARG A 600 -22.43 -1.81 12.48
N GLN A 601 -22.50 -1.37 13.74
CA GLN A 601 -23.77 -1.14 14.42
C GLN A 601 -24.62 -0.10 13.67
N HIS A 602 -24.04 1.04 13.30
CA HIS A 602 -24.73 2.07 12.52
C HIS A 602 -25.17 1.58 11.12
N VAL A 603 -24.47 0.62 10.52
CA VAL A 603 -24.90 -0.03 9.28
C VAL A 603 -26.11 -0.94 9.53
N ALA A 604 -26.06 -1.76 10.59
CA ALA A 604 -27.14 -2.67 10.94
C ALA A 604 -28.43 -1.92 11.28
N ASP A 605 -28.33 -0.85 12.08
CA ASP A 605 -29.46 0.00 12.46
C ASP A 605 -30.06 0.69 11.23
N GLY A 606 -29.22 1.24 10.35
CA GLY A 606 -29.68 1.85 9.09
C GLY A 606 -30.37 0.88 8.13
N LEU A 607 -29.92 -0.38 8.09
CA LEU A 607 -30.58 -1.42 7.31
C LEU A 607 -31.94 -1.79 7.91
N LEU A 608 -32.05 -1.80 9.24
CA LEU A 608 -33.33 -2.05 9.91
C LEU A 608 -34.34 -0.95 9.61
N GLU A 609 -33.93 0.31 9.73
CA GLU A 609 -34.75 1.48 9.36
C GLU A 609 -35.22 1.38 7.90
N ALA A 610 -34.31 1.05 6.98
CA ALA A 610 -34.65 0.86 5.57
C ALA A 610 -35.65 -0.28 5.32
N ILE A 611 -35.53 -1.39 6.06
CA ILE A 611 -36.47 -2.52 6.00
C ILE A 611 -37.85 -2.08 6.50
N GLU A 612 -37.93 -1.37 7.62
CA GLU A 612 -39.19 -0.86 8.15
C GLU A 612 -39.86 0.13 7.19
N GLU A 613 -39.09 1.04 6.59
CA GLU A 613 -39.60 1.97 5.58
C GLU A 613 -40.12 1.25 4.34
N ALA A 614 -39.40 0.23 3.86
CA ALA A 614 -39.81 -0.59 2.72
C ALA A 614 -41.14 -1.32 3.00
N GLN A 615 -41.30 -1.89 4.20
CA GLN A 615 -42.53 -2.54 4.65
C GLN A 615 -43.70 -1.56 4.71
N ARG A 616 -43.50 -0.39 5.35
CA ARG A 616 -44.53 0.66 5.42
C ARG A 616 -44.97 1.14 4.04
N ALA A 617 -44.04 1.26 3.08
CA ALA A 617 -44.35 1.63 1.71
C ALA A 617 -45.17 0.55 0.97
N ASN A 618 -44.84 -0.73 1.19
CA ASN A 618 -45.61 -1.86 0.65
C ASN A 618 -47.01 -1.92 1.24
N ASP A 619 -47.16 -1.69 2.55
CA ASP A 619 -48.46 -1.64 3.21
C ASP A 619 -49.33 -0.51 2.63
N ARG A 620 -48.77 0.70 2.47
CA ARG A 620 -49.48 1.83 1.84
C ARG A 620 -49.98 1.49 0.43
N LYS A 621 -49.16 0.85 -0.43
CA LYS A 621 -49.58 0.38 -1.76
C LYS A 621 -50.66 -0.70 -1.70
N LYS A 622 -50.64 -1.57 -0.71
CA LYS A 622 -51.67 -2.60 -0.49
C LYS A 622 -53.01 -1.99 -0.06
N TYR A 623 -52.98 -0.92 0.75
CA TYR A 623 -54.17 -0.16 1.15
C TYR A 623 -54.75 0.72 0.03
N GLU A 624 -53.92 1.20 -0.91
CA GLU A 624 -54.39 1.95 -2.08
C GLU A 624 -55.04 1.06 -3.16
N LYS A 625 -54.59 -0.20 -3.28
CA LYS A 625 -55.16 -1.18 -4.24
C LYS A 625 -56.43 -1.89 -3.77
N ASP A 626 -56.83 -1.74 -2.50
CA ASP A 626 -58.03 -2.37 -1.95
C ASP A 626 -59.10 -1.33 -1.55
N PRO A 627 -60.03 -0.97 -2.46
CA PRO A 627 -61.10 -0.02 -2.17
C PRO A 627 -62.10 -0.54 -1.11
N THR A 628 -62.08 -1.83 -0.79
CA THR A 628 -63.09 -2.43 0.10
C THR A 628 -62.85 -2.12 1.58
N LYS A 629 -61.58 -1.94 2.02
CA LYS A 629 -61.27 -1.51 3.39
C LYS A 629 -61.59 -0.04 3.67
N LYS A 630 -61.51 0.83 2.65
CA LYS A 630 -61.99 2.23 2.75
C LYS A 630 -63.52 2.30 2.88
N ARG A 631 -64.24 1.34 2.28
CA ARG A 631 -65.71 1.18 2.39
C ARG A 631 -66.15 0.56 3.73
N GLN A 632 -65.41 -0.40 4.28
CA GLN A 632 -65.76 -1.03 5.57
C GLN A 632 -65.71 -0.05 6.75
N ARG A 633 -64.77 0.91 6.77
CA ARG A 633 -64.75 1.97 7.79
C ARG A 633 -65.86 3.02 7.63
N ARG A 634 -66.41 3.22 6.42
CA ARG A 634 -67.58 4.09 6.21
C ARG A 634 -68.90 3.41 6.58
N ARG A 635 -69.02 2.08 6.42
CA ARG A 635 -70.21 1.33 6.86
C ARG A 635 -70.34 1.21 8.38
N TYR A 636 -69.23 1.18 9.12
CA TYR A 636 -69.26 1.12 10.59
C TYR A 636 -69.65 2.44 11.30
N ARG A 637 -69.84 3.55 10.56
CA ARG A 637 -70.29 4.84 11.11
C ARG A 637 -71.75 5.18 10.76
N GLY A 638 -72.49 4.25 10.15
CA GLY A 638 -73.84 4.51 9.62
C GLY A 638 -74.84 3.38 9.84
N GLN A 639 -74.77 2.65 10.95
CA GLN A 639 -75.89 1.85 11.44
C GLN A 639 -76.21 2.28 12.87
N GLU A 640 -77.35 2.96 12.97
CA GLU A 640 -77.99 3.53 14.14
C GLU A 640 -78.46 2.42 15.10
N PHE A 641 -78.36 2.70 16.40
CA PHE A 641 -79.32 2.20 17.38
C PHE A 641 -80.33 3.33 17.62
N GLU A 642 -81.44 3.29 16.90
CA GLU A 642 -82.74 3.80 17.38
C GLU A 642 -83.66 2.58 17.60
N ARG A 643 -84.15 2.51 18.85
CA ARG A 643 -85.17 1.62 19.44
C ARG A 643 -84.81 0.17 19.77
#